data_AF-A0A7X8X1P1-F1
#
_entry.id   AF-A0A7X8X1P1-F1
#
_cell.length_a   1.000
_cell.length_b   1.000
_cell.length_c   1.000
_cell.angle_alpha   90.00
_cell.angle_beta   90.00
_cell.angle_gamma   90.00
#
_symmetry.space_group_name_H-M   'P 1'
#
loop_
_entity.id
_entity.type
_entity.pdbx_description
1 polymer ?
#
loop_
_entity_poly.entity_id
_entity_poly.type
_entity_poly.pdbx_seq_one_letter_code
_entity_poly.pdbx_strand_id
1 'polypeptide(L)'
;MSEIYNYIIKVLEIISTISKYLGALTFLVTVFLFLRYFGHKYKKPILNIFNKNSFFGFFLLYKIVISFRKNPNVLMRMFCEYIIVQDYKNKRLTTKNLRFYYKNFLQEYVKKDYDSIDIDSTFEVIEIYSSPYVTRYFDFYGNPKNIKKYDIDTRKVLSFRLYFKVKNGYLFPAILIPSLQEHYNDDWSSIVDRYFENAKTSRNLSELYMFYTWLMWGPSYRPRYKEQGHKIMQYGMGDEAMTFNVVLNDLESSIKLWKRMGEAEEYIHGLQCSLKLRVNEKHSYFEKNFNKFGSEISPFIRKILKSNLQVISEHVSYEIISTEEYKYFTAYIWALFIKGEKQGLKENLDINDCVVFFEHTNIVEPKTYNFFLESIVTKILAHFKEVFKDSKDTNFKEKYFLNNCSDNAIIKRLNIAIEEIKEKEKDFGKWLEEHFVFDDSITIGALLDLFEQEFSQKEKKLTFTKIDIDCEKSVDLLCLFYGSVYLPNFLNENERESLENIIRYLKNEKNGKNGKNHYYILIATIDDEVVGGIIADYFSEINSGVFEYLVVKNKYRRKQIGSRLVEEMINIFNKDAKKYHERKIDYIFIEVDKSQNITGEIREKKRGVAEFWNSQKFSILDFDYVQPSLEPKKEIGENLYLGIRICNPELFDKPIEKNLVKKFLTLYAKYAMSIDFPEDDIAIIRNYENIDDKKTIELKPIDKDFKKEN
;
A
#
# COMPACT_ATOMS: atom_id res chain seq x y z
N MET A 1 -44.23 20.89 79.94
CA MET A 1 -43.93 22.06 79.08
C MET A 1 -42.44 22.22 78.80
N SER A 2 -41.57 22.28 79.83
CA SER A 2 -40.10 22.40 79.66
C SER A 2 -39.44 21.24 78.87
N GLU A 3 -39.85 19.99 79.11
CA GLU A 3 -39.27 18.84 78.40
C GLU A 3 -39.63 18.79 76.91
N ILE A 4 -40.88 19.16 76.57
CA ILE A 4 -41.34 19.25 75.19
C ILE A 4 -40.58 20.36 74.45
N TYR A 5 -40.34 21.49 75.11
CA TYR A 5 -39.56 22.59 74.55
C TYR A 5 -38.10 22.17 74.25
N ASN A 6 -37.45 21.48 75.20
CA ASN A 6 -36.10 20.96 74.99
C ASN A 6 -36.02 19.89 73.89
N TYR A 7 -37.06 19.05 73.75
CA TYR A 7 -37.15 18.09 72.68
C TYR A 7 -37.29 18.77 71.30
N ILE A 8 -38.14 19.80 71.21
CA ILE A 8 -38.31 20.60 69.98
C ILE A 8 -37.00 21.28 69.60
N ILE A 9 -36.27 21.88 70.54
CA ILE A 9 -34.97 22.49 70.26
C ILE A 9 -33.96 21.45 69.73
N LYS A 10 -33.85 20.27 70.34
CA LYS A 10 -32.98 19.20 69.85
C LYS A 10 -33.35 18.75 68.43
N VAL A 11 -34.64 18.63 68.13
CA VAL A 11 -35.12 18.29 66.78
C VAL A 11 -34.76 19.39 65.78
N LEU A 12 -34.92 20.67 66.16
CA LEU A 12 -34.53 21.81 65.31
C LEU A 12 -33.00 21.88 65.08
N GLU A 13 -32.18 21.55 66.07
CA GLU A 13 -30.72 21.45 65.92
C GLU A 13 -30.31 20.31 64.98
N ILE A 14 -30.97 19.15 65.08
CA ILE A 14 -30.77 18.02 64.16
C ILE A 14 -31.18 18.41 62.75
N ILE A 15 -32.33 19.05 62.56
CA ILE A 15 -32.80 19.54 61.25
C ILE A 15 -31.83 20.56 60.66
N SER A 16 -31.32 21.51 61.48
CA SER A 16 -30.32 22.50 61.06
C SER A 16 -29.01 21.84 60.61
N THR A 17 -28.56 20.82 61.34
CA THR A 17 -27.35 20.05 61.03
C THR A 17 -27.51 19.26 59.73
N ILE A 18 -28.64 18.55 59.57
CA ILE A 18 -29.01 17.84 58.34
C ILE A 18 -29.06 18.82 57.15
N SER A 19 -29.68 19.99 57.32
CA SER A 19 -29.74 21.04 56.28
C SER A 19 -28.36 21.54 55.88
N LYS A 20 -27.41 21.69 56.82
CA LYS A 20 -26.02 22.06 56.52
C LYS A 20 -25.30 20.98 55.71
N TYR A 21 -25.46 19.70 56.06
CA TYR A 21 -24.87 18.59 55.32
C TYR A 21 -25.49 18.42 53.92
N LEU A 22 -26.81 18.59 53.78
CA LEU A 22 -27.48 18.63 52.47
C LEU A 22 -27.02 19.82 51.62
N GLY A 23 -26.81 20.99 52.22
CA GLY A 23 -26.24 22.15 51.54
C GLY A 23 -24.81 21.88 51.03
N ALA A 24 -23.95 21.30 51.88
CA ALA A 24 -22.59 20.92 51.50
C ALA A 24 -22.57 19.84 50.40
N LEU A 25 -23.44 18.83 50.48
CA LEU A 25 -23.57 17.80 49.46
C LEU A 25 -24.07 18.39 48.13
N THR A 26 -25.07 19.27 48.17
CA THR A 26 -25.60 19.94 46.98
C THR A 26 -24.55 20.82 46.33
N PHE A 27 -23.76 21.55 47.12
CA PHE A 27 -22.61 22.30 46.63
C PHE A 27 -21.56 21.40 45.97
N LEU A 28 -21.18 20.28 46.62
CA LEU A 28 -20.23 19.31 46.06
C LEU A 28 -20.75 18.68 44.77
N VAL A 29 -22.03 18.32 44.69
CA VAL A 29 -22.66 17.78 43.48
C VAL A 29 -22.71 18.83 42.37
N THR A 30 -23.05 20.08 42.71
CA THR A 30 -23.09 21.19 41.74
C THR A 30 -21.71 21.50 41.18
N VAL A 31 -20.70 21.57 42.06
CA VAL A 31 -19.29 21.70 41.68
C VAL A 31 -18.88 20.50 40.82
N PHE A 32 -19.21 19.27 41.20
CA PHE A 32 -18.89 18.08 40.41
C PHE A 32 -19.56 18.09 39.03
N LEU A 33 -20.83 18.47 38.93
CA LEU A 33 -21.57 18.58 37.67
C LEU A 33 -21.01 19.70 36.78
N PHE A 34 -20.65 20.84 37.37
CA PHE A 34 -19.99 21.95 36.69
C PHE A 34 -18.62 21.52 36.16
N LEU A 35 -17.80 20.87 36.99
CA LEU A 35 -16.50 20.29 36.62
C LEU A 35 -16.64 19.22 35.53
N ARG A 36 -17.69 18.39 35.60
CA ARG A 36 -18.00 17.37 34.61
C ARG A 36 -18.43 17.99 33.28
N TYR A 37 -19.27 19.02 33.30
CA TYR A 37 -19.72 19.74 32.09
C TYR A 37 -18.56 20.45 31.39
N PHE A 38 -17.76 21.23 32.14
CA PHE A 38 -16.56 21.89 31.61
C PHE A 38 -15.49 20.89 31.16
N GLY A 39 -15.24 19.86 31.96
CA GLY A 39 -14.33 18.77 31.59
C GLY A 39 -14.77 18.05 30.31
N HIS A 40 -16.07 17.81 30.13
CA HIS A 40 -16.61 17.16 28.94
C HIS A 40 -16.45 18.03 27.68
N LYS A 41 -16.60 19.36 27.80
CA LYS A 41 -16.41 20.30 26.68
C LYS A 41 -15.01 20.17 26.07
N TYR A 42 -13.98 20.06 26.91
CA TYR A 42 -12.56 20.17 26.51
C TYR A 42 -11.79 18.85 26.52
N LYS A 43 -12.38 17.77 27.05
CA LYS A 43 -11.88 16.38 26.91
C LYS A 43 -12.17 15.81 25.52
N LYS A 44 -13.25 16.26 24.87
CA LYS A 44 -13.72 15.73 23.58
C LYS A 44 -12.66 15.72 22.48
N PRO A 45 -11.90 16.80 22.23
CA PRO A 45 -10.86 16.79 21.20
C PRO A 45 -9.81 15.72 21.48
N ILE A 46 -9.27 15.67 22.70
CA ILE A 46 -8.23 14.71 23.07
C ILE A 46 -8.71 13.25 22.90
N LEU A 47 -9.96 12.95 23.29
CA LEU A 47 -10.53 11.62 23.10
C LEU A 47 -10.80 11.30 21.63
N ASN A 48 -11.43 12.19 20.87
CA ASN A 48 -11.82 11.88 19.49
C ASN A 48 -10.59 11.81 18.57
N ILE A 49 -9.61 12.67 18.79
CA ILE A 49 -8.41 12.76 17.96
C ILE A 49 -7.46 11.62 18.30
N PHE A 50 -7.11 11.42 19.58
CA PHE A 50 -6.03 10.48 19.92
C PHE A 50 -6.54 9.12 20.38
N ASN A 51 -7.71 9.04 21.03
CA ASN A 51 -8.02 7.91 21.90
C ASN A 51 -9.50 7.74 22.29
N LYS A 52 -10.34 7.27 21.36
CA LYS A 52 -11.81 7.25 21.50
C LYS A 52 -12.29 6.48 22.76
N ASN A 53 -11.53 5.47 23.19
CA ASN A 53 -11.87 4.55 24.30
C ASN A 53 -10.87 4.58 25.48
N SER A 54 -10.02 5.60 25.60
CA SER A 54 -9.00 5.63 26.67
C SER A 54 -9.43 6.40 27.92
N PHE A 55 -9.08 5.84 29.08
CA PHE A 55 -9.23 6.52 30.36
C PHE A 55 -7.98 7.36 30.66
N PHE A 56 -8.00 8.64 30.27
CA PHE A 56 -7.05 9.62 30.78
C PHE A 56 -7.45 10.04 32.20
N GLY A 57 -6.48 10.16 33.10
CA GLY A 57 -6.74 10.53 34.49
C GLY A 57 -7.56 11.84 34.60
N PHE A 58 -8.69 11.78 35.30
CA PHE A 58 -9.66 12.88 35.44
C PHE A 58 -8.99 14.20 35.83
N PHE A 59 -8.09 14.17 36.82
CA PHE A 59 -7.36 15.34 37.30
C PHE A 59 -6.40 15.96 36.28
N LEU A 60 -5.79 15.16 35.40
CA LEU A 60 -4.87 15.68 34.39
C LEU A 60 -5.62 16.48 33.32
N LEU A 61 -6.72 15.92 32.81
CA LEU A 61 -7.59 16.61 31.86
C LEU A 61 -8.16 17.89 32.48
N TYR A 62 -8.59 17.84 33.73
CA TYR A 62 -9.08 19.01 34.42
C TYR A 62 -8.01 20.11 34.56
N LYS A 63 -6.77 19.74 34.90
CA LYS A 63 -5.63 20.68 34.95
C LYS A 63 -5.39 21.36 33.59
N ILE A 64 -5.44 20.61 32.49
CA ILE A 64 -5.32 21.16 31.13
C ILE A 64 -6.39 22.24 30.89
N VAL A 65 -7.65 21.94 31.21
CA VAL A 65 -8.77 22.88 31.02
C VAL A 65 -8.59 24.16 31.82
N ILE A 66 -8.23 24.06 33.11
CA ILE A 66 -8.01 25.24 33.94
C ILE A 66 -6.87 26.09 33.38
N SER A 67 -5.77 25.47 32.98
CA SER A 67 -4.62 26.20 32.46
C SER A 67 -4.95 26.96 31.17
N PHE A 68 -5.91 26.47 30.39
CA PHE A 68 -6.32 27.12 29.13
C PHE A 68 -7.44 28.15 29.30
N ARG A 69 -7.91 28.44 30.53
CA ARG A 69 -9.08 29.29 30.80
C ARG A 69 -9.07 30.68 30.15
N LYS A 70 -7.88 31.24 29.86
CA LYS A 70 -7.76 32.56 29.19
C LYS A 70 -8.24 32.52 27.74
N ASN A 71 -7.92 31.46 27.01
CA ASN A 71 -8.37 31.29 25.63
C ASN A 71 -8.59 29.80 25.32
N PRO A 72 -9.63 29.19 25.90
CA PRO A 72 -9.71 27.74 26.03
C PRO A 72 -9.98 27.04 24.71
N ASN A 73 -10.58 27.73 23.73
CA ASN A 73 -10.82 27.18 22.40
C ASN A 73 -9.55 27.17 21.56
N VAL A 74 -8.79 28.28 21.56
CA VAL A 74 -7.54 28.41 20.78
C VAL A 74 -6.46 27.51 21.36
N LEU A 75 -6.21 27.58 22.67
CA LEU A 75 -5.16 26.80 23.33
C LEU A 75 -5.43 25.30 23.26
N MET A 76 -6.69 24.86 23.30
CA MET A 76 -7.00 23.44 23.11
C MET A 76 -6.69 22.96 21.69
N ARG A 77 -6.94 23.80 20.66
CA ARG A 77 -6.58 23.47 19.27
C ARG A 77 -5.06 23.36 19.11
N MET A 78 -4.34 24.39 19.53
CA MET A 78 -2.87 24.41 19.52
C MET A 78 -2.29 23.24 20.31
N PHE A 79 -2.88 22.89 21.46
CA PHE A 79 -2.40 21.75 22.25
C PHE A 79 -2.62 20.40 21.54
N CYS A 80 -3.75 20.21 20.86
CA CYS A 80 -3.96 19.02 20.04
C CYS A 80 -2.95 18.97 18.89
N GLU A 81 -2.74 20.08 18.18
CA GLU A 81 -1.74 20.18 17.10
C GLU A 81 -0.32 19.86 17.61
N TYR A 82 0.05 20.39 18.77
CA TYR A 82 1.32 20.08 19.43
C TYR A 82 1.44 18.58 19.74
N ILE A 83 0.41 17.94 20.31
CA ILE A 83 0.45 16.48 20.55
C ILE A 83 0.58 15.71 19.25
N ILE A 84 -0.12 16.12 18.18
CA ILE A 84 0.01 15.48 16.86
C ILE A 84 1.47 15.48 16.43
N VAL A 85 2.13 16.64 16.45
CA VAL A 85 3.54 16.76 16.06
C VAL A 85 4.48 15.97 16.97
N GLN A 86 4.17 15.87 18.27
CA GLN A 86 5.06 15.19 19.23
C GLN A 86 4.83 13.68 19.37
N ASP A 87 3.68 13.15 18.89
CA ASP A 87 3.24 11.76 19.12
C ASP A 87 2.78 11.05 17.84
N TYR A 88 2.99 11.64 16.64
CA TYR A 88 2.46 11.12 15.36
C TYR A 88 2.84 9.67 15.03
N LYS A 89 4.01 9.20 15.49
CA LYS A 89 4.50 7.82 15.30
C LYS A 89 3.81 6.81 16.21
N ASN A 90 3.21 7.25 17.30
CA ASN A 90 2.59 6.35 18.26
C ASN A 90 1.17 5.97 17.82
N LYS A 91 0.84 4.68 17.94
CA LYS A 91 -0.53 4.21 17.66
C LYS A 91 -1.54 4.74 18.68
N ARG A 92 -1.08 5.06 19.91
CA ARG A 92 -1.92 5.41 21.04
C ARG A 92 -1.23 6.38 22.02
N LEU A 93 -1.86 7.53 22.27
CA LEU A 93 -1.39 8.49 23.27
C LEU A 93 -1.55 7.96 24.71
N THR A 94 -0.45 7.82 25.46
CA THR A 94 -0.50 7.37 26.85
C THR A 94 -0.76 8.52 27.83
N THR A 95 -1.24 8.24 29.05
CA THR A 95 -1.39 9.25 30.11
C THR A 95 -0.04 9.85 30.52
N LYS A 96 1.05 9.07 30.45
CA LYS A 96 2.42 9.54 30.74
C LYS A 96 2.85 10.58 29.69
N ASN A 97 2.69 10.25 28.41
CA ASN A 97 3.03 11.15 27.30
C ASN A 97 2.16 12.42 27.33
N LEU A 98 0.84 12.29 27.53
CA LEU A 98 -0.07 13.44 27.65
C LEU A 98 0.36 14.39 28.77
N ARG A 99 0.81 13.87 29.91
CA ARG A 99 1.32 14.70 31.02
C ARG A 99 2.61 15.41 30.66
N PHE A 100 3.51 14.72 29.95
CA PHE A 100 4.77 15.29 29.47
C PHE A 100 4.51 16.43 28.48
N TYR A 101 3.73 16.17 27.42
CA TYR A 101 3.38 17.17 26.41
C TYR A 101 2.64 18.37 26.99
N TYR A 102 1.72 18.16 27.94
CA TYR A 102 1.05 19.26 28.63
C TYR A 102 2.01 20.21 29.34
N LYS A 103 3.02 19.67 30.05
CA LYS A 103 4.00 20.49 30.77
C LYS A 103 4.82 21.35 29.80
N ASN A 104 5.30 20.75 28.71
CA ASN A 104 6.11 21.44 27.71
C ASN A 104 5.28 22.51 26.99
N PHE A 105 4.06 22.16 26.57
CA PHE A 105 3.15 23.09 25.91
C PHE A 105 2.85 24.34 26.77
N LEU A 106 2.65 24.18 28.08
CA LEU A 106 2.47 25.32 28.97
C LEU A 106 3.71 26.21 29.08
N GLN A 107 4.90 25.63 29.09
CA GLN A 107 6.15 26.38 29.22
C GLN A 107 6.46 27.16 27.95
N GLU A 108 6.21 26.60 26.79
CA GLU A 108 6.59 27.19 25.50
C GLU A 108 5.48 28.04 24.90
N TYR A 109 4.26 27.50 24.78
CA TYR A 109 3.20 28.13 23.99
C TYR A 109 2.28 29.02 24.82
N VAL A 110 2.11 28.74 26.12
CA VAL A 110 1.27 29.57 26.99
C VAL A 110 2.06 30.66 27.71
N LYS A 111 3.32 30.38 28.09
CA LYS A 111 4.15 31.33 28.83
C LYS A 111 5.06 32.18 27.94
N LYS A 112 5.64 31.61 26.88
CA LYS A 112 6.53 32.34 25.96
C LYS A 112 5.82 32.82 24.67
N ASP A 113 4.52 32.53 24.54
CA ASP A 113 3.67 32.95 23.42
C ASP A 113 4.20 32.52 22.04
N TYR A 114 4.80 31.33 21.96
CA TYR A 114 5.22 30.76 20.69
C TYR A 114 4.02 30.37 19.82
N ASP A 115 4.14 30.60 18.51
CA ASP A 115 3.11 30.31 17.51
C ASP A 115 3.55 29.24 16.50
N SER A 116 4.80 28.77 16.57
CA SER A 116 5.37 27.77 15.66
C SER A 116 5.96 26.57 16.39
N ILE A 117 6.00 25.44 15.69
CA ILE A 117 6.76 24.25 16.08
C ILE A 117 7.90 24.08 15.08
N ASP A 118 9.12 23.95 15.59
CA ASP A 118 10.27 23.61 14.77
C ASP A 118 10.15 22.16 14.31
N ILE A 119 10.29 21.95 13.00
CA ILE A 119 10.30 20.63 12.37
C ILE A 119 11.68 20.42 11.77
N ASP A 120 12.30 19.27 12.07
CA ASP A 120 13.71 19.06 11.74
C ASP A 120 13.91 18.65 10.28
N SER A 121 12.90 18.08 9.62
CA SER A 121 12.98 17.69 8.20
C SER A 121 11.63 17.79 7.47
N THR A 122 11.70 17.90 6.14
CA THR A 122 10.50 17.84 5.28
C THR A 122 9.83 16.46 5.32
N PHE A 123 10.60 15.40 5.50
CA PHE A 123 10.09 14.03 5.71
C PHE A 123 9.19 13.96 6.96
N GLU A 124 9.61 14.58 8.06
CA GLU A 124 8.80 14.63 9.28
C GLU A 124 7.48 15.37 9.07
N VAL A 125 7.44 16.43 8.25
CA VAL A 125 6.17 17.09 7.89
C VAL A 125 5.21 16.10 7.20
N ILE A 126 5.74 15.31 6.27
CA ILE A 126 4.97 14.31 5.51
C ILE A 126 4.46 13.19 6.43
N GLU A 127 5.31 12.65 7.32
CA GLU A 127 4.91 11.63 8.28
C GLU A 127 3.86 12.16 9.27
N ILE A 128 4.03 13.39 9.76
CA ILE A 128 3.05 14.04 10.64
C ILE A 128 1.72 14.17 9.93
N TYR A 129 1.70 14.70 8.70
CA TYR A 129 0.49 14.90 7.92
C TYR A 129 -0.24 13.58 7.62
N SER A 130 0.52 12.54 7.31
CA SER A 130 0.01 11.20 6.99
C SER A 130 -0.48 10.45 8.24
N SER A 131 -0.25 10.98 9.45
CA SER A 131 -0.73 10.38 10.69
C SER A 131 -2.25 10.36 10.74
N PRO A 132 -2.88 9.24 11.18
CA PRO A 132 -4.32 9.19 11.42
C PRO A 132 -4.83 10.22 12.44
N TYR A 133 -3.94 10.87 13.19
CA TYR A 133 -4.33 11.97 14.08
C TYR A 133 -4.68 13.25 13.33
N VAL A 134 -4.04 13.54 12.18
CA VAL A 134 -4.33 14.73 11.37
C VAL A 134 -5.71 14.63 10.73
N THR A 135 -6.03 13.48 10.13
CA THR A 135 -7.38 13.19 9.61
C THR A 135 -8.43 13.37 10.70
N ARG A 136 -8.23 12.73 11.86
CA ARG A 136 -9.17 12.85 13.00
C ARG A 136 -9.27 14.27 13.55
N TYR A 137 -8.19 15.05 13.51
CA TYR A 137 -8.20 16.46 13.88
C TYR A 137 -9.11 17.25 12.96
N PHE A 138 -8.93 17.12 11.64
CA PHE A 138 -9.72 17.85 10.67
C PHE A 138 -11.18 17.39 10.64
N ASP A 139 -11.46 16.09 10.75
CA ASP A 139 -12.82 15.57 10.90
C ASP A 139 -13.52 16.14 12.15
N PHE A 140 -12.80 16.17 13.28
CA PHE A 140 -13.36 16.68 14.52
C PHE A 140 -13.65 18.17 14.43
N TYR A 141 -12.68 18.98 14.00
CA TYR A 141 -12.84 20.43 13.97
C TYR A 141 -13.63 20.95 12.75
N GLY A 142 -13.73 20.17 11.68
CA GLY A 142 -14.57 20.43 10.51
C GLY A 142 -16.05 20.10 10.73
N ASN A 143 -16.40 19.33 11.76
CA ASN A 143 -17.80 19.06 12.08
C ASN A 143 -18.57 20.38 12.41
N PRO A 144 -19.74 20.64 11.80
CA PRO A 144 -20.49 21.88 12.02
C PRO A 144 -20.78 22.20 13.49
N LYS A 145 -21.01 21.17 14.32
CA LYS A 145 -21.24 21.35 15.77
C LYS A 145 -19.98 21.84 16.49
N ASN A 146 -18.81 21.41 16.04
CA ASN A 146 -17.52 21.79 16.63
C ASN A 146 -17.01 23.13 16.09
N ILE A 147 -17.26 23.46 14.82
CA ILE A 147 -16.95 24.78 14.24
C ILE A 147 -17.51 25.92 15.11
N LYS A 148 -18.83 25.88 15.38
CA LYS A 148 -19.50 26.87 16.23
C LYS A 148 -18.95 26.88 17.67
N LYS A 149 -18.61 25.70 18.18
CA LYS A 149 -18.18 25.51 19.57
C LYS A 149 -16.76 26.02 19.86
N TYR A 150 -15.86 25.90 18.88
CA TYR A 150 -14.46 26.31 18.99
C TYR A 150 -14.15 27.63 18.26
N ASP A 151 -15.17 28.37 17.85
CA ASP A 151 -15.06 29.68 17.20
C ASP A 151 -14.12 29.63 15.98
N ILE A 152 -14.39 28.65 15.10
CA ILE A 152 -13.62 28.47 13.87
C ILE A 152 -14.23 29.37 12.80
N ASP A 153 -13.43 30.31 12.29
CA ASP A 153 -13.85 31.22 11.22
C ASP A 153 -14.06 30.45 9.92
N THR A 154 -15.33 30.22 9.56
CA THR A 154 -15.72 29.50 8.34
C THR A 154 -15.39 30.27 7.06
N ARG A 155 -15.05 31.56 7.14
CA ARG A 155 -14.56 32.33 5.99
C ARG A 155 -13.13 31.93 5.61
N LYS A 156 -12.36 31.38 6.55
CA LYS A 156 -10.99 30.89 6.32
C LYS A 156 -10.97 29.38 6.07
N VAL A 157 -9.90 28.89 5.45
CA VAL A 157 -9.68 27.45 5.31
C VAL A 157 -9.40 26.84 6.69
N LEU A 158 -9.96 25.66 6.96
CA LEU A 158 -9.66 24.93 8.19
C LEU A 158 -8.18 24.52 8.15
N SER A 159 -7.44 24.92 9.17
CA SER A 159 -5.99 24.80 9.21
C SER A 159 -5.50 24.67 10.63
N PHE A 160 -4.27 24.21 10.78
CA PHE A 160 -3.57 24.26 12.06
C PHE A 160 -3.39 25.72 12.50
N ARG A 161 -3.52 25.96 13.81
CA ARG A 161 -3.24 27.25 14.44
C ARG A 161 -1.73 27.45 14.59
N LEU A 162 -1.00 26.39 14.98
CA LEU A 162 0.44 26.38 15.03
C LEU A 162 1.03 26.32 13.64
N TYR A 163 2.07 27.14 13.41
CA TYR A 163 2.85 27.10 12.20
C TYR A 163 3.92 26.01 12.29
N PHE A 164 4.23 25.38 11.17
CA PHE A 164 5.43 24.54 11.06
C PHE A 164 6.58 25.42 10.60
N LYS A 165 7.68 25.40 11.35
CA LYS A 165 8.92 26.05 10.94
C LYS A 165 9.91 24.97 10.54
N VAL A 166 10.03 24.74 9.23
CA VAL A 166 11.01 23.80 8.70
C VAL A 166 12.32 24.56 8.53
N LYS A 167 13.35 24.13 9.27
CA LYS A 167 14.60 24.90 9.39
C LYS A 167 15.40 24.97 8.10
N ASN A 168 15.32 23.94 7.25
CA ASN A 168 16.09 23.86 6.01
C ASN A 168 15.32 23.03 4.97
N GLY A 169 15.40 23.48 3.72
CA GLY A 169 14.79 22.83 2.57
C GLY A 169 14.88 23.73 1.35
N TYR A 170 14.51 23.18 0.21
CA TYR A 170 14.55 23.86 -1.08
C TYR A 170 13.14 24.06 -1.60
N LEU A 171 12.79 25.30 -1.94
CA LEU A 171 11.55 25.64 -2.60
C LEU A 171 11.77 25.73 -4.11
N PHE A 172 10.97 25.05 -4.92
CA PHE A 172 11.17 24.99 -6.37
C PHE A 172 9.85 24.94 -7.18
N PRO A 173 9.83 25.49 -8.41
CA PRO A 173 8.61 25.68 -9.21
C PRO A 173 8.21 24.46 -10.05
N ALA A 174 8.68 23.26 -9.69
CA ALA A 174 8.27 22.00 -10.30
C ALA A 174 7.31 21.25 -9.37
N ILE A 175 6.40 20.47 -9.97
CA ILE A 175 5.38 19.70 -9.26
C ILE A 175 5.53 18.24 -9.71
N LEU A 176 5.81 17.34 -8.77
CA LEU A 176 5.76 15.89 -9.02
C LEU A 176 4.34 15.48 -9.37
N ILE A 177 4.20 14.56 -10.31
CA ILE A 177 2.92 14.04 -10.77
C ILE A 177 2.28 13.20 -9.65
N PRO A 178 1.21 13.70 -8.99
CA PRO A 178 0.73 13.12 -7.73
C PRO A 178 0.09 11.74 -7.89
N SER A 179 -0.53 11.47 -9.04
CA SER A 179 -1.24 10.21 -9.32
C SER A 179 -0.32 8.99 -9.36
N LEU A 180 0.98 9.21 -9.54
CA LEU A 180 1.97 8.13 -9.62
C LEU A 180 2.73 7.96 -8.30
N GLN A 181 2.86 9.03 -7.51
CA GLN A 181 3.52 9.01 -6.20
C GLN A 181 2.87 8.05 -5.20
N GLU A 182 1.56 7.84 -5.29
CA GLU A 182 0.85 6.84 -4.47
C GLU A 182 1.17 5.39 -4.86
N HIS A 183 1.56 5.14 -6.12
CA HIS A 183 1.97 3.81 -6.58
C HIS A 183 3.45 3.51 -6.26
N TYR A 184 4.30 4.54 -6.12
CA TYR A 184 5.73 4.34 -5.83
C TYR A 184 6.04 3.91 -4.40
N ASN A 185 5.19 4.25 -3.42
CA ASN A 185 5.45 3.92 -2.03
C ASN A 185 5.14 2.46 -1.68
N ASP A 186 4.31 1.76 -2.47
CA ASP A 186 3.78 0.44 -2.09
C ASP A 186 3.71 -0.60 -3.24
N ASP A 187 3.92 -0.23 -4.52
CA ASP A 187 3.60 -1.12 -5.65
C ASP A 187 4.41 -0.87 -6.94
N TRP A 188 5.74 -1.00 -6.88
CA TRP A 188 6.56 -1.06 -8.10
C TRP A 188 6.23 -2.25 -9.00
N SER A 189 5.66 -3.31 -8.40
CA SER A 189 5.30 -4.56 -9.09
C SER A 189 4.31 -4.31 -10.22
N SER A 190 3.27 -3.51 -10.00
CA SER A 190 2.27 -3.15 -11.02
C SER A 190 2.86 -2.40 -12.22
N ILE A 191 3.85 -1.53 -11.99
CA ILE A 191 4.53 -0.80 -13.08
C ILE A 191 5.42 -1.76 -13.89
N VAL A 192 6.16 -2.63 -13.19
CA VAL A 192 7.04 -3.63 -13.80
C VAL A 192 6.24 -4.70 -14.56
N ASP A 193 5.12 -5.17 -14.01
CA ASP A 193 4.24 -6.15 -14.64
C ASP A 193 3.62 -5.58 -15.93
N ARG A 194 3.16 -4.33 -15.91
CA ARG A 194 2.67 -3.65 -17.11
C ARG A 194 3.76 -3.46 -18.16
N TYR A 195 4.99 -3.13 -17.74
CA TYR A 195 6.13 -3.12 -18.66
C TYR A 195 6.28 -4.48 -19.36
N PHE A 196 6.26 -5.59 -18.61
CA PHE A 196 6.37 -6.92 -19.20
C PHE A 196 5.19 -7.32 -20.08
N GLU A 197 3.98 -6.82 -19.79
CA GLU A 197 2.81 -7.04 -20.65
C GLU A 197 2.95 -6.27 -21.97
N ASN A 198 3.26 -4.98 -21.92
CA ASN A 198 3.43 -4.13 -23.10
C ASN A 198 4.68 -4.49 -23.92
N ALA A 199 5.75 -4.98 -23.27
CA ALA A 199 6.96 -5.46 -23.94
C ALA A 199 6.69 -6.62 -24.91
N LYS A 200 5.63 -7.42 -24.71
CA LYS A 200 5.28 -8.53 -25.63
C LYS A 200 4.77 -8.05 -26.98
N THR A 201 4.23 -6.84 -27.03
CA THR A 201 3.57 -6.28 -28.23
C THR A 201 4.31 -5.08 -28.80
N SER A 202 5.23 -4.47 -28.04
CA SER A 202 6.00 -3.32 -28.49
C SER A 202 7.03 -3.69 -29.55
N ARG A 203 7.14 -2.83 -30.58
CA ARG A 203 8.16 -2.94 -31.63
C ARG A 203 9.52 -2.38 -31.20
N ASN A 204 9.56 -1.52 -30.18
CA ASN A 204 10.78 -0.89 -29.69
C ASN A 204 10.86 -1.04 -28.16
N LEU A 205 11.52 -2.11 -27.72
CA LEU A 205 11.68 -2.44 -26.31
C LEU A 205 12.50 -1.41 -25.55
N SER A 206 13.52 -0.81 -26.18
CA SER A 206 14.37 0.22 -25.56
C SER A 206 13.59 1.47 -25.22
N GLU A 207 12.76 1.97 -26.14
CA GLU A 207 11.93 3.15 -25.91
C GLU A 207 10.91 2.93 -24.80
N LEU A 208 10.23 1.77 -24.85
CA LEU A 208 9.27 1.38 -23.82
C LEU A 208 9.95 1.27 -22.45
N TYR A 209 11.13 0.66 -22.40
CA TYR A 209 11.89 0.54 -21.16
C TYR A 209 12.28 1.90 -20.59
N MET A 210 12.74 2.84 -21.42
CA MET A 210 13.08 4.20 -20.98
C MET A 210 11.84 4.91 -20.39
N PHE A 211 10.69 4.77 -21.05
CA PHE A 211 9.43 5.33 -20.57
C PHE A 211 9.01 4.76 -19.20
N TYR A 212 8.97 3.44 -19.04
CA TYR A 212 8.59 2.81 -17.77
C TYR A 212 9.61 3.07 -16.65
N THR A 213 10.89 3.17 -16.99
CA THR A 213 11.92 3.55 -16.03
C THR A 213 11.71 4.99 -15.57
N TRP A 214 11.48 5.92 -16.48
CA TRP A 214 11.14 7.30 -16.13
C TRP A 214 9.92 7.38 -15.22
N LEU A 215 8.88 6.58 -15.48
CA LEU A 215 7.78 6.46 -14.55
C LEU A 215 8.29 6.01 -13.17
N MET A 216 8.97 4.89 -13.01
CA MET A 216 9.42 4.42 -11.68
C MET A 216 10.15 5.48 -10.82
N TRP A 217 10.81 6.45 -11.45
CA TRP A 217 11.50 7.57 -10.80
C TRP A 217 10.65 8.85 -10.73
N GLY A 218 9.34 8.80 -10.51
CA GLY A 218 8.56 9.98 -10.12
C GLY A 218 8.56 11.16 -11.12
N PRO A 219 7.79 11.09 -12.22
CA PRO A 219 7.79 12.16 -13.21
C PRO A 219 7.30 13.49 -12.63
N SER A 220 7.90 14.59 -13.06
CA SER A 220 7.58 15.94 -12.61
C SER A 220 7.09 16.81 -13.76
N TYR A 221 6.44 17.92 -13.44
CA TYR A 221 5.98 18.91 -14.41
C TYR A 221 6.27 20.32 -13.92
N ARG A 222 6.69 21.20 -14.84
CA ARG A 222 6.86 22.63 -14.56
C ARG A 222 5.66 23.40 -15.13
N PRO A 223 4.78 23.96 -14.29
CA PRO A 223 3.73 24.86 -14.77
C PRO A 223 4.33 26.05 -15.51
N ARG A 224 3.77 26.39 -16.67
CA ARG A 224 4.17 27.61 -17.36
C ARG A 224 3.77 28.82 -16.51
N TYR A 225 4.63 29.83 -16.51
CA TYR A 225 4.31 31.06 -15.80
C TYR A 225 3.16 31.79 -16.50
N LYS A 226 2.04 31.91 -15.80
CA LYS A 226 0.92 32.80 -16.13
C LYS A 226 0.55 33.54 -14.86
N GLU A 227 0.25 34.82 -14.90
CA GLU A 227 -0.17 35.59 -13.71
C GLU A 227 -1.46 34.99 -13.10
N GLN A 228 -1.40 34.55 -11.84
CA GLN A 228 -2.52 33.89 -11.13
C GLN A 228 -2.38 34.15 -9.62
N GLY A 229 -3.48 34.14 -8.89
CA GLY A 229 -3.48 34.47 -7.47
C GLY A 229 -2.81 33.42 -6.58
N HIS A 230 -2.89 32.13 -6.90
CA HIS A 230 -2.20 31.09 -6.12
C HIS A 230 -1.25 30.29 -7.01
N LYS A 231 -0.05 30.01 -6.49
CA LYS A 231 1.00 29.20 -7.15
C LYS A 231 1.29 27.96 -6.34
N ILE A 232 1.25 26.80 -7.00
CA ILE A 232 1.67 25.55 -6.37
C ILE A 232 3.15 25.37 -6.65
N MET A 233 3.91 25.13 -5.58
CA MET A 233 5.32 24.81 -5.57
C MET A 233 5.55 23.54 -4.77
N GLN A 234 6.78 23.05 -4.82
CA GLN A 234 7.24 22.00 -3.95
C GLN A 234 8.34 22.49 -3.03
N TYR A 235 8.32 21.96 -1.81
CA TYR A 235 9.35 22.18 -0.81
C TYR A 235 9.87 20.83 -0.30
N GLY A 236 11.19 20.65 -0.36
CA GLY A 236 11.79 19.33 -0.10
C GLY A 236 13.30 19.33 0.05
N MET A 237 13.85 18.13 0.25
CA MET A 237 15.28 17.84 0.31
C MET A 237 15.57 16.54 -0.48
N GLY A 238 15.62 16.61 -1.81
CA GLY A 238 16.21 15.54 -2.62
C GLY A 238 15.29 14.59 -3.29
N ASP A 239 14.62 13.80 -2.48
CA ASP A 239 13.78 12.74 -2.97
C ASP A 239 12.32 13.23 -3.05
N GLU A 240 11.54 12.66 -3.96
CA GLU A 240 10.08 12.78 -4.00
C GLU A 240 9.47 12.45 -2.65
N ALA A 241 10.00 11.42 -1.97
CA ALA A 241 9.56 11.00 -0.64
C ALA A 241 9.80 12.07 0.44
N MET A 242 10.68 13.04 0.19
CA MET A 242 11.01 14.14 1.10
C MET A 242 10.45 15.49 0.63
N THR A 243 9.50 15.48 -0.31
CA THR A 243 8.98 16.69 -0.95
C THR A 243 7.47 16.78 -0.77
N PHE A 244 6.96 17.99 -0.48
CA PHE A 244 5.52 18.23 -0.38
C PHE A 244 5.07 19.54 -1.03
N ASN A 245 3.77 19.67 -1.27
CA ASN A 245 3.20 20.82 -1.96
C ASN A 245 3.03 22.02 -1.03
N VAL A 246 3.55 23.16 -1.47
CA VAL A 246 3.39 24.46 -0.83
C VAL A 246 2.63 25.38 -1.79
N VAL A 247 1.61 26.05 -1.28
CA VAL A 247 0.89 27.08 -2.02
C VAL A 247 1.44 28.44 -1.63
N LEU A 248 1.96 29.15 -2.63
CA LEU A 248 2.22 30.59 -2.53
C LEU A 248 0.93 31.34 -2.88
N ASN A 249 0.54 32.27 -2.03
CA ASN A 249 -0.60 33.16 -2.24
C ASN A 249 -0.18 34.44 -2.99
N ASP A 250 -1.16 35.28 -3.33
CA ASP A 250 -0.97 36.53 -4.08
C ASP A 250 -0.43 37.68 -3.20
N LEU A 251 0.67 37.42 -2.49
CA LEU A 251 1.40 38.45 -1.76
C LEU A 251 2.54 38.96 -2.63
N GLU A 252 2.86 40.25 -2.53
CA GLU A 252 3.97 40.87 -3.28
C GLU A 252 5.29 40.10 -3.08
N SER A 253 5.53 39.61 -1.86
CA SER A 253 6.68 38.75 -1.53
C SER A 253 6.66 37.41 -2.25
N SER A 254 5.49 36.77 -2.37
CA SER A 254 5.30 35.50 -3.07
C SER A 254 5.51 35.65 -4.59
N ILE A 255 5.01 36.73 -5.19
CA ILE A 255 5.27 37.03 -6.62
C ILE A 255 6.76 37.26 -6.85
N LYS A 256 7.42 38.08 -6.02
CA LYS A 256 8.88 38.31 -6.13
C LYS A 256 9.67 37.02 -5.97
N LEU A 257 9.29 36.18 -5.01
CA LEU A 257 9.90 34.88 -4.77
C LEU A 257 9.75 33.97 -6.01
N TRP A 258 8.54 33.84 -6.55
CA TRP A 258 8.31 33.06 -7.77
C TRP A 258 9.09 33.61 -8.96
N LYS A 259 9.04 34.92 -9.20
CA LYS A 259 9.78 35.59 -10.28
C LYS A 259 11.27 35.34 -10.17
N ARG A 260 11.85 35.45 -8.97
CA ARG A 260 13.27 35.14 -8.73
C ARG A 260 13.64 33.69 -9.12
N MET A 261 12.73 32.74 -8.97
CA MET A 261 12.94 31.33 -9.38
C MET A 261 12.51 31.05 -10.83
N GLY A 262 11.72 31.94 -11.44
CA GLY A 262 11.07 31.74 -12.74
C GLY A 262 11.59 32.61 -13.89
N GLU A 263 12.17 33.79 -13.62
CA GLU A 263 12.74 34.76 -14.58
C GLU A 263 14.21 34.50 -14.90
N ALA A 264 14.87 33.53 -14.25
CA ALA A 264 16.14 33.00 -14.74
C ALA A 264 15.85 32.10 -15.96
N GLU A 265 15.75 32.71 -17.15
CA GLU A 265 15.38 32.05 -18.40
C GLU A 265 16.25 30.84 -18.80
N GLU A 266 17.38 30.63 -18.13
CA GLU A 266 18.29 29.52 -18.47
C GLU A 266 18.08 28.23 -17.67
N TYR A 267 17.46 28.26 -16.48
CA TYR A 267 17.54 27.11 -15.56
C TYR A 267 16.39 27.02 -14.53
N ILE A 268 16.09 25.80 -14.09
CA ILE A 268 15.24 25.59 -12.90
C ILE A 268 16.09 25.73 -11.64
N HIS A 269 15.66 26.57 -10.69
CA HIS A 269 16.39 26.82 -9.45
C HIS A 269 15.53 26.53 -8.22
N GLY A 270 16.05 25.68 -7.34
CA GLY A 270 15.58 25.59 -5.97
C GLY A 270 16.20 26.69 -5.11
N LEU A 271 15.39 27.36 -4.28
CA LEU A 271 15.88 28.32 -3.30
C LEU A 271 16.01 27.64 -1.94
N GLN A 272 17.22 27.63 -1.37
CA GLN A 272 17.43 27.17 -0.01
C GLN A 272 16.84 28.17 0.99
N CYS A 273 15.80 27.76 1.69
CA CYS A 273 15.14 28.61 2.67
C CYS A 273 14.57 27.82 3.85
N SER A 274 14.48 28.51 4.97
CA SER A 274 13.64 28.12 6.09
C SER A 274 12.22 28.59 5.79
N LEU A 275 11.23 27.70 5.93
CA LEU A 275 9.84 28.03 5.67
C LEU A 275 9.00 27.96 6.94
N LYS A 276 8.25 29.04 7.18
CA LYS A 276 7.13 29.05 8.11
C LYS A 276 5.84 28.80 7.32
N LEU A 277 5.18 27.71 7.65
CA LEU A 277 4.09 27.13 6.88
C LEU A 277 2.86 26.92 7.75
N ARG A 278 1.67 26.97 7.13
CA ARG A 278 0.41 26.57 7.74
C ARG A 278 -0.13 25.33 7.07
N VAL A 279 -0.29 24.25 7.84
CA VAL A 279 -0.93 23.01 7.38
C VAL A 279 -2.43 23.22 7.24
N ASN A 280 -2.97 22.94 6.06
CA ASN A 280 -4.39 23.11 5.76
C ASN A 280 -5.11 21.75 5.59
N GLU A 281 -6.41 21.74 5.87
CA GLU A 281 -7.27 20.65 5.44
C GLU A 281 -7.39 20.71 3.92
N LYS A 282 -7.01 19.62 3.27
CA LYS A 282 -6.76 19.54 1.84
C LYS A 282 -8.00 19.84 1.00
N HIS A 283 -9.12 19.21 1.32
CA HIS A 283 -10.34 19.35 0.54
C HIS A 283 -10.89 20.78 0.64
N SER A 284 -11.04 21.29 1.85
CA SER A 284 -11.51 22.63 2.14
C SER A 284 -10.60 23.71 1.53
N TYR A 285 -9.29 23.47 1.44
CA TYR A 285 -8.38 24.44 0.83
C TYR A 285 -8.66 24.59 -0.65
N PHE A 286 -8.67 23.49 -1.39
CA PHE A 286 -8.87 23.54 -2.83
C PHE A 286 -10.31 23.92 -3.19
N GLU A 287 -11.33 23.44 -2.48
CA GLU A 287 -12.72 23.86 -2.72
C GLU A 287 -12.89 25.39 -2.66
N LYS A 288 -12.22 26.06 -1.70
CA LYS A 288 -12.30 27.52 -1.56
C LYS A 288 -11.41 28.30 -2.52
N ASN A 289 -10.30 27.72 -2.96
CA ASN A 289 -9.27 28.44 -3.73
C ASN A 289 -9.11 27.93 -5.17
N PHE A 290 -9.91 26.97 -5.63
CA PHE A 290 -9.77 26.34 -6.95
C PHE A 290 -9.65 27.36 -8.08
N ASN A 291 -10.52 28.37 -8.08
CA ASN A 291 -10.56 29.42 -9.11
C ASN A 291 -9.38 30.41 -9.06
N LYS A 292 -8.57 30.39 -7.99
CA LYS A 292 -7.36 31.21 -7.89
C LYS A 292 -6.14 30.54 -8.52
N PHE A 293 -6.25 29.25 -8.79
CA PHE A 293 -5.26 28.48 -9.51
C PHE A 293 -5.55 28.54 -11.02
N GLY A 294 -4.49 28.46 -11.85
CA GLY A 294 -4.65 28.42 -13.30
C GLY A 294 -5.28 27.15 -13.83
N SER A 295 -5.85 27.25 -15.04
CA SER A 295 -6.37 26.09 -15.78
C SER A 295 -5.32 25.02 -16.04
N GLU A 296 -4.05 25.40 -16.25
CA GLU A 296 -2.94 24.48 -16.50
C GLU A 296 -2.62 23.54 -15.32
N ILE A 297 -2.81 24.02 -14.09
CA ILE A 297 -2.55 23.23 -12.88
C ILE A 297 -3.82 22.56 -12.32
N SER A 298 -4.97 22.83 -12.93
CA SER A 298 -6.25 22.22 -12.52
C SER A 298 -6.24 20.69 -12.57
N PRO A 299 -5.66 20.03 -13.61
CA PRO A 299 -5.52 18.58 -13.61
C PRO A 299 -4.75 18.07 -12.39
N PHE A 300 -3.63 18.71 -12.04
CA PHE A 300 -2.81 18.38 -10.87
C PHE A 300 -3.58 18.53 -9.57
N ILE A 301 -4.28 19.64 -9.37
CA ILE A 301 -5.08 19.89 -8.16
C ILE A 301 -6.14 18.80 -7.97
N ARG A 302 -6.82 18.40 -9.05
CA ARG A 302 -7.80 17.31 -8.99
C ARG A 302 -7.14 15.99 -8.56
N LYS A 303 -5.91 15.70 -8.99
CA LYS A 303 -5.18 14.50 -8.54
C LYS A 303 -4.72 14.63 -7.08
N ILE A 304 -4.18 15.79 -6.65
CA ILE A 304 -3.82 16.03 -5.23
C ILE A 304 -5.04 15.81 -4.33
N LEU A 305 -6.23 16.27 -4.75
CA LEU A 305 -7.47 16.07 -4.01
C LEU A 305 -7.85 14.59 -3.85
N LYS A 306 -7.64 13.76 -4.88
CA LYS A 306 -7.86 12.31 -4.81
C LYS A 306 -6.84 11.60 -3.92
N SER A 307 -5.61 12.13 -3.84
CA SER A 307 -4.50 11.47 -3.14
C SER A 307 -4.55 11.64 -1.63
N ASN A 308 -4.39 10.56 -0.86
CA ASN A 308 -4.39 10.60 0.60
C ASN A 308 -3.05 11.04 1.22
N LEU A 309 -1.96 10.98 0.46
CA LEU A 309 -0.59 11.15 0.98
C LEU A 309 -0.02 12.57 0.81
N GLN A 310 -0.72 13.45 0.09
CA GLN A 310 -0.19 14.78 -0.25
C GLN A 310 -0.47 15.81 0.85
N VAL A 311 0.60 16.36 1.42
CA VAL A 311 0.53 17.54 2.30
C VAL A 311 0.18 18.76 1.46
N ILE A 312 -0.77 19.56 1.94
CA ILE A 312 -0.98 20.92 1.43
C ILE A 312 -0.72 21.94 2.54
N SER A 313 0.28 22.78 2.29
CA SER A 313 0.65 23.85 3.21
C SER A 313 0.60 25.20 2.51
N GLU A 314 0.15 26.23 3.22
CA GLU A 314 0.23 27.61 2.74
C GLU A 314 1.49 28.27 3.31
N HIS A 315 2.21 28.97 2.43
CA HIS A 315 3.35 29.79 2.82
C HIS A 315 2.92 30.98 3.68
N VAL A 316 3.69 31.26 4.73
CA VAL A 316 3.47 32.41 5.62
C VAL A 316 4.66 33.36 5.59
N SER A 317 5.86 32.83 5.79
CA SER A 317 7.10 33.60 5.68
C SER A 317 8.26 32.67 5.33
N TYR A 318 9.33 33.23 4.77
CA TYR A 318 10.54 32.50 4.45
C TYR A 318 11.77 33.30 4.89
N GLU A 319 12.85 32.58 5.19
CA GLU A 319 14.17 33.15 5.45
C GLU A 319 15.17 32.46 4.53
N ILE A 320 15.90 33.24 3.74
CA ILE A 320 16.91 32.71 2.82
C ILE A 320 18.15 32.35 3.63
N ILE A 321 18.54 31.08 3.59
CA ILE A 321 19.66 30.56 4.37
C ILE A 321 20.99 30.79 3.63
N SER A 322 20.99 30.59 2.31
CA SER A 322 22.15 30.83 1.46
C SER A 322 21.78 31.75 0.30
N THR A 323 22.60 32.79 0.09
CA THR A 323 22.57 33.60 -1.14
C THR A 323 23.52 33.05 -2.20
N GLU A 324 24.49 32.21 -1.83
CA GLU A 324 25.26 31.42 -2.78
C GLU A 324 24.29 30.47 -3.48
N GLU A 325 24.35 30.43 -4.81
CA GLU A 325 23.52 29.64 -5.70
C GLU A 325 23.76 28.12 -5.56
N TYR A 326 23.72 27.57 -4.34
CA TYR A 326 23.60 26.14 -4.13
C TYR A 326 22.16 25.77 -4.49
N LYS A 327 21.99 25.51 -5.79
CA LYS A 327 20.75 25.09 -6.43
C LYS A 327 20.63 23.61 -6.17
N TYR A 328 20.29 23.21 -4.94
CA TYR A 328 19.84 21.84 -4.74
C TYR A 328 18.50 21.70 -5.46
N PHE A 329 18.61 21.06 -6.62
CA PHE A 329 17.57 20.86 -7.58
C PHE A 329 17.54 19.35 -7.85
N THR A 330 16.45 18.71 -7.46
CA THR A 330 16.14 17.34 -7.88
C THR A 330 15.80 17.46 -9.35
N ALA A 331 16.81 17.41 -10.20
CA ALA A 331 16.62 17.64 -11.61
C ALA A 331 16.15 16.34 -12.21
N TYR A 332 14.83 16.15 -12.24
CA TYR A 332 14.22 15.31 -13.26
C TYR A 332 14.34 16.10 -14.54
N ILE A 333 15.51 16.03 -15.18
CA ILE A 333 15.65 16.60 -16.51
C ILE A 333 15.10 15.55 -17.45
N TRP A 334 14.09 15.89 -18.24
CA TRP A 334 13.48 14.94 -19.14
C TRP A 334 12.87 15.61 -20.37
N ALA A 335 12.75 14.83 -21.43
CA ALA A 335 12.07 15.16 -22.68
C ALA A 335 11.19 13.99 -23.09
N LEU A 336 9.89 14.25 -23.24
CA LEU A 336 8.87 13.28 -23.64
C LEU A 336 8.50 13.51 -25.11
N PHE A 337 8.74 12.50 -25.91
CA PHE A 337 8.32 12.38 -27.29
C PHE A 337 7.11 11.49 -27.42
N ILE A 338 6.27 11.77 -28.40
CA ILE A 338 5.14 10.91 -28.77
C ILE A 338 5.26 10.55 -30.25
N LYS A 339 5.13 9.26 -30.56
CA LYS A 339 5.19 8.74 -31.93
C LYS A 339 3.84 8.88 -32.64
N GLY A 340 3.86 9.24 -33.93
CA GLY A 340 2.64 9.28 -34.75
C GLY A 340 2.87 9.69 -36.21
N GLU A 341 1.86 9.47 -37.07
CA GLU A 341 1.98 9.76 -38.52
C GLU A 341 1.58 11.19 -38.92
N LYS A 342 0.74 11.88 -38.13
CA LYS A 342 0.25 13.24 -38.42
C LYS A 342 0.23 14.12 -37.17
N GLN A 343 0.44 15.41 -37.38
CA GLN A 343 0.33 16.47 -36.37
C GLN A 343 -1.14 16.60 -35.92
N GLY A 344 -1.38 16.68 -34.61
CA GLY A 344 -2.73 16.58 -34.03
C GLY A 344 -2.96 15.21 -33.39
N LEU A 345 -2.36 15.04 -32.21
CA LEU A 345 -2.31 13.78 -31.47
C LEU A 345 -3.72 13.23 -31.13
N LYS A 346 -3.84 11.91 -31.33
CA LYS A 346 -5.06 11.10 -31.46
C LYS A 346 -6.05 11.23 -30.28
N GLU A 347 -7.32 10.98 -30.58
CA GLU A 347 -8.35 10.56 -29.61
C GLU A 347 -7.99 9.25 -28.87
N ASN A 348 -6.90 8.56 -29.28
CA ASN A 348 -6.39 7.29 -28.77
C ASN A 348 -4.86 7.37 -28.55
N LEU A 349 -4.40 8.15 -27.58
CA LEU A 349 -3.01 8.13 -27.13
C LEU A 349 -2.71 6.80 -26.42
N ASP A 350 -1.57 6.17 -26.71
CA ASP A 350 -1.14 4.91 -26.11
C ASP A 350 0.24 5.10 -25.44
N ILE A 351 0.48 4.41 -24.33
CA ILE A 351 1.76 4.42 -23.62
C ILE A 351 2.91 3.90 -24.49
N ASN A 352 2.63 2.99 -25.42
CA ASN A 352 3.60 2.42 -26.36
C ASN A 352 4.07 3.44 -27.41
N ASP A 353 3.32 4.54 -27.58
CA ASP A 353 3.69 5.67 -28.45
C ASP A 353 4.60 6.67 -27.71
N CYS A 354 4.76 6.58 -26.38
CA CYS A 354 5.60 7.48 -25.60
C CYS A 354 7.06 7.06 -25.55
N VAL A 355 7.97 8.01 -25.73
CA VAL A 355 9.42 7.83 -25.60
C VAL A 355 9.95 8.93 -24.69
N VAL A 356 10.64 8.57 -23.61
CA VAL A 356 11.20 9.56 -22.67
C VAL A 356 12.69 9.41 -22.55
N PHE A 357 13.38 10.53 -22.62
CA PHE A 357 14.78 10.64 -22.23
C PHE A 357 14.84 11.40 -20.91
N PHE A 358 15.59 10.89 -19.95
CA PHE A 358 15.69 11.53 -18.65
C PHE A 358 17.07 11.34 -18.00
N GLU A 359 17.35 12.23 -17.06
CA GLU A 359 18.41 12.14 -16.08
C GLU A 359 17.78 12.30 -14.70
N HIS A 360 18.16 11.41 -13.79
CA HIS A 360 17.76 11.48 -12.39
C HIS A 360 18.98 11.82 -11.55
N THR A 361 18.94 12.94 -10.84
CA THR A 361 20.06 13.36 -10.01
C THR A 361 19.68 14.46 -9.03
N ASN A 362 20.31 14.39 -7.87
CA ASN A 362 20.30 15.44 -6.86
C ASN A 362 21.36 16.48 -7.23
N ILE A 363 21.03 17.36 -8.16
CA ILE A 363 21.96 18.37 -8.67
C ILE A 363 22.08 19.49 -7.67
N VAL A 364 23.30 19.93 -7.37
CA VAL A 364 23.55 21.04 -6.43
C VAL A 364 24.10 22.29 -7.16
N GLU A 365 24.63 22.13 -8.38
CA GLU A 365 25.43 23.15 -9.04
C GLU A 365 25.05 23.38 -10.53
N PRO A 366 25.11 24.64 -11.03
CA PRO A 366 24.84 24.97 -12.43
C PRO A 366 25.67 24.19 -13.45
N LYS A 367 26.95 23.91 -13.16
CA LYS A 367 27.83 23.17 -14.07
C LYS A 367 27.34 21.75 -14.28
N THR A 368 26.95 21.09 -13.19
CA THR A 368 26.38 19.75 -13.21
C THR A 368 25.03 19.74 -13.91
N TYR A 369 24.17 20.74 -13.68
CA TYR A 369 22.92 20.91 -14.43
C TYR A 369 23.17 21.01 -15.94
N ASN A 370 24.12 21.86 -16.34
CA ASN A 370 24.51 22.03 -17.73
C ASN A 370 25.06 20.75 -18.35
N PHE A 371 25.84 19.98 -17.61
CA PHE A 371 26.31 18.67 -18.04
C PHE A 371 25.15 17.70 -18.31
N PHE A 372 24.14 17.65 -17.44
CA PHE A 372 22.98 16.77 -17.64
C PHE A 372 22.05 17.25 -18.77
N LEU A 373 21.91 18.56 -18.99
CA LEU A 373 21.26 19.09 -20.18
C LEU A 373 21.96 18.63 -21.46
N GLU A 374 23.29 18.76 -21.54
CA GLU A 374 24.08 18.26 -22.68
C GLU A 374 23.97 16.73 -22.83
N SER A 375 23.98 16.01 -21.71
CA SER A 375 23.83 14.55 -21.70
C SER A 375 22.49 14.12 -22.33
N ILE A 376 21.37 14.78 -21.97
CA ILE A 376 20.06 14.48 -22.55
C ILE A 376 20.02 14.80 -24.04
N VAL A 377 20.51 15.97 -24.45
CA VAL A 377 20.58 16.35 -25.87
C VAL A 377 21.38 15.31 -26.65
N THR A 378 22.52 14.88 -26.10
CA THR A 378 23.38 13.85 -26.69
C THR A 378 22.66 12.49 -26.78
N LYS A 379 21.98 12.05 -25.71
CA LYS A 379 21.20 10.80 -25.69
C LYS A 379 20.08 10.81 -26.73
N ILE A 380 19.34 11.91 -26.82
CA ILE A 380 18.26 12.10 -27.80
C ILE A 380 18.80 11.96 -29.23
N LEU A 381 19.86 12.69 -29.56
CA LEU A 381 20.43 12.69 -30.91
C LEU A 381 21.07 11.34 -31.25
N ALA A 382 21.74 10.69 -30.29
CA ALA A 382 22.30 9.35 -30.47
C ALA A 382 21.20 8.31 -30.75
N HIS A 383 20.10 8.35 -30.00
CA HIS A 383 18.94 7.48 -30.26
C HIS A 383 18.39 7.69 -31.66
N PHE A 384 18.11 8.95 -32.04
CA PHE A 384 17.56 9.25 -33.35
C PHE A 384 18.52 8.93 -34.50
N LYS A 385 19.83 8.91 -34.26
CA LYS A 385 20.83 8.45 -35.23
C LYS A 385 20.73 6.95 -35.48
N GLU A 386 20.45 6.14 -34.46
CA GLU A 386 20.16 4.71 -34.64
C GLU A 386 18.81 4.49 -35.35
N VAL A 387 17.76 5.21 -34.94
CA VAL A 387 16.45 5.16 -35.64
C VAL A 387 16.60 5.53 -37.12
N PHE A 388 17.41 6.55 -37.44
CA PHE A 388 17.70 6.91 -38.83
C PHE A 388 18.38 5.79 -39.60
N LYS A 389 19.34 5.06 -39.01
CA LYS A 389 19.98 3.92 -39.68
C LYS A 389 18.95 2.82 -40.00
N ASP A 390 18.13 2.46 -39.02
CA ASP A 390 17.08 1.44 -39.18
C ASP A 390 15.99 1.89 -40.17
N SER A 391 15.73 3.18 -40.27
CA SER A 391 14.76 3.75 -41.22
C SER A 391 15.16 3.58 -42.69
N LYS A 392 16.46 3.39 -42.99
CA LYS A 392 16.92 3.17 -44.37
C LYS A 392 16.52 1.80 -44.91
N ASP A 393 16.37 0.83 -44.02
CA ASP A 393 16.05 -0.56 -44.36
C ASP A 393 14.54 -0.87 -44.21
N THR A 394 13.73 0.13 -43.82
CA THR A 394 12.30 -0.03 -43.52
C THR A 394 11.44 1.07 -44.15
N ASN A 395 10.14 0.83 -44.34
CA ASN A 395 9.20 1.86 -44.82
C ASN A 395 8.77 2.76 -43.65
N PHE A 396 9.73 3.49 -43.08
CA PHE A 396 9.56 4.31 -41.88
C PHE A 396 8.70 5.54 -42.19
N LYS A 397 7.60 5.72 -41.44
CA LYS A 397 6.64 6.84 -41.60
C LYS A 397 6.33 7.58 -40.31
N GLU A 398 6.91 7.14 -39.20
CA GLU A 398 6.60 7.65 -37.87
C GLU A 398 7.33 8.97 -37.61
N LYS A 399 6.63 9.96 -37.08
CA LYS A 399 7.22 11.20 -36.58
C LYS A 399 7.28 11.16 -35.06
N TYR A 400 8.29 11.84 -34.50
CA TYR A 400 8.49 12.03 -33.08
C TYR A 400 8.16 13.48 -32.72
N PHE A 401 7.07 13.65 -31.99
CA PHE A 401 6.60 14.93 -31.51
C PHE A 401 7.19 15.18 -30.12
N LEU A 402 8.15 16.11 -30.00
CA LEU A 402 8.60 16.58 -28.68
C LEU A 402 7.42 17.32 -28.05
N ASN A 403 6.77 16.65 -27.10
CA ASN A 403 5.51 17.10 -26.57
C ASN A 403 5.65 17.90 -25.28
N ASN A 404 6.45 17.39 -24.35
CA ASN A 404 6.71 18.06 -23.08
C ASN A 404 8.17 17.83 -22.68
N CYS A 405 8.72 18.77 -21.89
CA CYS A 405 10.03 18.63 -21.29
C CYS A 405 10.07 19.35 -19.95
N SER A 406 11.05 19.00 -19.12
CA SER A 406 11.25 19.64 -17.82
C SER A 406 11.69 21.10 -17.95
N ASP A 407 12.45 21.43 -19.01
CA ASP A 407 13.06 22.75 -19.21
C ASP A 407 13.17 23.14 -20.70
N ASN A 408 12.80 24.38 -21.02
CA ASN A 408 12.93 24.96 -22.36
C ASN A 408 14.40 25.04 -22.83
N ALA A 409 15.37 25.01 -21.91
CA ALA A 409 16.79 24.93 -22.25
C ALA A 409 17.12 23.70 -23.13
N ILE A 410 16.38 22.60 -22.94
CA ILE A 410 16.51 21.37 -23.75
C ILE A 410 16.14 21.66 -25.21
N ILE A 411 15.01 22.35 -25.44
CA ILE A 411 14.53 22.72 -26.78
C ILE A 411 15.57 23.62 -27.48
N LYS A 412 16.08 24.63 -26.77
CA LYS A 412 17.08 25.56 -27.33
C LYS A 412 18.35 24.83 -27.76
N ARG A 413 18.86 23.90 -26.94
CA ARG A 413 20.08 23.14 -27.25
C ARG A 413 19.87 22.11 -28.34
N LEU A 414 18.73 21.42 -28.36
CA LEU A 414 18.35 20.53 -29.46
C LEU A 414 18.32 21.27 -30.80
N ASN A 415 17.70 22.44 -30.85
CA ASN A 415 17.67 23.26 -32.07
C ASN A 415 19.08 23.60 -32.58
N ILE A 416 19.96 24.08 -31.69
CA ILE A 416 21.35 24.40 -32.05
C ILE A 416 22.07 23.15 -32.60
N ALA A 417 21.96 22.02 -31.89
CA ALA A 417 22.63 20.79 -32.28
C ALA A 417 22.08 20.20 -33.60
N ILE A 418 20.78 20.32 -33.85
CA ILE A 418 20.14 19.90 -35.12
C ILE A 418 20.67 20.75 -36.28
N GLU A 419 20.77 22.07 -36.12
CA GLU A 419 21.33 22.94 -37.17
C GLU A 419 22.80 22.59 -37.48
N GLU A 420 23.62 22.30 -36.46
CA GLU A 420 24.98 21.82 -36.70
C GLU A 420 25.04 20.47 -37.44
N ILE A 421 24.10 19.55 -37.13
CA ILE A 421 24.00 18.25 -37.80
C ILE A 421 23.58 18.44 -39.26
N LYS A 422 22.68 19.38 -39.57
CA LYS A 422 22.29 19.70 -40.97
C LYS A 422 23.49 20.11 -41.82
N GLU A 423 24.45 20.83 -41.24
CA GLU A 423 25.67 21.23 -41.92
C GLU A 423 26.66 20.07 -42.12
N LYS A 424 26.85 19.24 -41.08
CA LYS A 424 27.90 18.19 -41.04
C LYS A 424 27.45 16.84 -41.64
N GLU A 425 26.19 16.46 -41.45
CA GLU A 425 25.60 15.17 -41.81
C GLU A 425 24.27 15.36 -42.56
N LYS A 426 24.32 15.91 -43.78
CA LYS A 426 23.15 16.37 -44.56
C LYS A 426 21.96 15.40 -44.60
N ASP A 427 22.20 14.10 -44.83
CA ASP A 427 21.12 13.10 -44.92
C ASP A 427 20.40 12.92 -43.57
N PHE A 428 21.16 12.85 -42.47
CA PHE A 428 20.58 12.72 -41.14
C PHE A 428 19.89 14.01 -40.70
N GLY A 429 20.51 15.17 -40.96
CA GLY A 429 19.91 16.47 -40.67
C GLY A 429 18.59 16.69 -41.40
N LYS A 430 18.49 16.28 -42.67
CA LYS A 430 17.23 16.32 -43.43
C LYS A 430 16.18 15.37 -42.84
N TRP A 431 16.59 14.16 -42.47
CA TRP A 431 15.68 13.20 -41.83
C TRP A 431 15.10 13.74 -40.52
N LEU A 432 15.94 14.37 -39.68
CA LEU A 432 15.50 15.01 -38.44
C LEU A 432 14.46 16.10 -38.73
N GLU A 433 14.67 16.94 -39.73
CA GLU A 433 13.71 18.00 -40.10
C GLU A 433 12.33 17.45 -40.52
N GLU A 434 12.29 16.27 -41.15
CA GLU A 434 11.05 15.63 -41.61
C GLU A 434 10.29 14.89 -40.50
N HIS A 435 11.02 14.28 -39.56
CA HIS A 435 10.48 13.34 -38.57
C HIS A 435 10.48 13.86 -37.14
N PHE A 436 11.29 14.86 -36.80
CA PHE A 436 11.33 15.49 -35.48
C PHE A 436 10.48 16.77 -35.50
N VAL A 437 9.44 16.82 -34.67
CA VAL A 437 8.51 17.96 -34.64
C VAL A 437 8.36 18.47 -33.21
N PHE A 438 8.47 19.77 -33.00
CA PHE A 438 8.07 20.39 -31.74
C PHE A 438 6.54 20.58 -31.73
N ASP A 439 5.84 19.92 -30.81
CA ASP A 439 4.38 19.96 -30.74
C ASP A 439 3.88 19.79 -29.31
N ASP A 440 3.51 20.90 -28.67
CA ASP A 440 2.98 20.95 -27.31
C ASP A 440 1.45 20.81 -27.24
N SER A 441 0.79 20.29 -28.29
CA SER A 441 -0.67 20.19 -28.36
C SER A 441 -1.29 19.22 -27.36
N ILE A 442 -0.60 18.14 -26.95
CA ILE A 442 -1.09 17.31 -25.85
C ILE A 442 -0.92 18.06 -24.53
N THR A 443 -2.06 18.32 -23.90
CA THR A 443 -2.10 18.89 -22.55
C THR A 443 -1.56 17.90 -21.53
N ILE A 444 -0.90 18.41 -20.49
CA ILE A 444 -0.46 17.60 -19.36
C ILE A 444 -1.61 16.83 -18.69
N GLY A 445 -2.84 17.38 -18.69
CA GLY A 445 -4.02 16.67 -18.19
C GLY A 445 -4.29 15.37 -18.96
N ALA A 446 -4.18 15.40 -20.29
CA ALA A 446 -4.35 14.22 -21.13
C ALA A 446 -3.26 13.16 -20.88
N LEU A 447 -2.00 13.59 -20.67
CA LEU A 447 -0.93 12.66 -20.25
C LEU A 447 -1.21 12.03 -18.89
N LEU A 448 -1.66 12.83 -17.92
CA LEU A 448 -2.03 12.33 -16.60
C LEU A 448 -3.20 11.36 -16.65
N ASP A 449 -4.18 11.61 -17.51
CA ASP A 449 -5.34 10.73 -17.69
C ASP A 449 -4.94 9.45 -18.44
N LEU A 450 -3.99 9.49 -19.38
CA LEU A 450 -3.39 8.30 -19.98
C LEU A 450 -2.71 7.45 -18.91
N PHE A 451 -1.84 8.04 -18.09
CA PHE A 451 -1.15 7.30 -17.03
C PHE A 451 -2.13 6.78 -16.00
N GLU A 452 -3.13 7.58 -15.58
CA GLU A 452 -4.18 7.08 -14.70
C GLU A 452 -4.93 5.95 -15.40
N GLN A 453 -5.38 6.03 -16.65
CA GLN A 453 -6.04 4.91 -17.33
C GLN A 453 -5.17 3.65 -17.35
N GLU A 454 -3.87 3.81 -17.60
CA GLU A 454 -2.91 2.72 -17.63
C GLU A 454 -2.73 2.09 -16.24
N PHE A 455 -2.69 2.87 -15.15
CA PHE A 455 -2.40 2.40 -13.79
C PHE A 455 -3.61 2.30 -12.84
N SER A 456 -4.76 2.85 -13.23
CA SER A 456 -6.05 2.85 -12.49
C SER A 456 -6.97 1.71 -12.88
N GLN A 457 -6.59 0.90 -13.87
CA GLN A 457 -7.01 -0.50 -13.86
C GLN A 457 -6.54 -1.05 -12.53
N LYS A 458 -7.45 -1.02 -11.54
CA LYS A 458 -7.24 -1.44 -10.17
C LYS A 458 -6.41 -2.70 -10.25
N GLU A 459 -5.31 -2.71 -9.51
CA GLU A 459 -4.69 -3.97 -9.17
C GLU A 459 -5.79 -4.89 -8.70
N LYS A 460 -5.98 -5.91 -9.53
CA LYS A 460 -6.93 -6.98 -9.39
C LYS A 460 -6.71 -7.59 -8.00
N LYS A 461 -7.50 -7.18 -7.01
CA LYS A 461 -7.14 -7.41 -5.61
C LYS A 461 -7.28 -8.89 -5.31
N LEU A 462 -6.14 -9.58 -5.15
CA LEU A 462 -6.14 -10.97 -4.73
C LEU A 462 -6.60 -11.06 -3.27
N THR A 463 -7.73 -11.70 -3.03
CA THR A 463 -8.24 -11.97 -1.68
C THR A 463 -8.39 -13.47 -1.43
N PHE A 464 -8.27 -13.87 -0.17
CA PHE A 464 -8.41 -15.26 0.25
C PHE A 464 -9.58 -15.37 1.23
N THR A 465 -10.53 -16.23 0.91
CA THR A 465 -11.75 -16.42 1.71
C THR A 465 -11.80 -17.85 2.19
N LYS A 466 -11.72 -18.04 3.52
CA LYS A 466 -12.00 -19.33 4.15
C LYS A 466 -13.51 -19.59 4.09
N ILE A 467 -13.91 -20.77 3.64
CA ILE A 467 -15.32 -21.10 3.51
C ILE A 467 -15.94 -21.37 4.90
N ASP A 468 -17.08 -20.72 5.13
CA ASP A 468 -17.95 -20.94 6.27
C ASP A 468 -19.31 -21.42 5.76
N ILE A 469 -19.71 -22.63 6.13
CA ILE A 469 -20.93 -23.26 5.62
C ILE A 469 -22.22 -22.57 6.07
N ASP A 470 -22.17 -21.79 7.16
CA ASP A 470 -23.33 -21.02 7.65
C ASP A 470 -23.48 -19.66 6.94
N CYS A 471 -22.50 -19.27 6.12
CA CYS A 471 -22.52 -18.02 5.38
C CYS A 471 -22.94 -18.28 3.93
N GLU A 472 -24.14 -17.82 3.56
CA GLU A 472 -24.70 -17.97 2.21
C GLU A 472 -23.71 -17.53 1.11
N LYS A 473 -23.07 -16.36 1.28
CA LYS A 473 -22.06 -15.85 0.34
C LYS A 473 -20.83 -16.75 0.22
N SER A 474 -20.43 -17.43 1.30
CA SER A 474 -19.30 -18.37 1.27
C SER A 474 -19.68 -19.67 0.56
N VAL A 475 -20.94 -20.11 0.69
CA VAL A 475 -21.47 -21.25 -0.04
C VAL A 475 -21.58 -20.93 -1.54
N ASP A 476 -22.06 -19.75 -1.91
CA ASP A 476 -22.08 -19.30 -3.30
C ASP A 476 -20.68 -19.29 -3.91
N LEU A 477 -19.69 -18.79 -3.14
CA LEU A 477 -18.30 -18.78 -3.55
C LEU A 477 -17.74 -20.20 -3.75
N LEU A 478 -18.10 -21.14 -2.87
CA LEU A 478 -17.76 -22.55 -3.01
C LEU A 478 -18.35 -23.16 -4.28
N CYS A 479 -19.63 -22.91 -4.55
CA CYS A 479 -20.29 -23.38 -5.78
C CYS A 479 -19.60 -22.83 -7.04
N LEU A 480 -19.24 -21.54 -7.04
CA LEU A 480 -18.50 -20.91 -8.13
C LEU A 480 -17.10 -21.51 -8.31
N PHE A 481 -16.37 -21.76 -7.21
CA PHE A 481 -15.08 -22.45 -7.26
C PHE A 481 -15.21 -23.86 -7.81
N TYR A 482 -16.18 -24.62 -7.32
CA TYR A 482 -16.41 -26.00 -7.75
C TYR A 482 -16.68 -26.06 -9.26
N GLY A 483 -17.62 -25.25 -9.75
CA GLY A 483 -18.02 -25.24 -11.16
C GLY A 483 -16.96 -24.64 -12.10
N SER A 484 -16.36 -23.51 -11.73
CA SER A 484 -15.51 -22.74 -12.66
C SER A 484 -14.02 -23.03 -12.55
N VAL A 485 -13.57 -23.72 -11.49
CA VAL A 485 -12.15 -23.99 -11.22
C VAL A 485 -11.88 -25.45 -10.95
N TYR A 486 -12.59 -26.06 -10.01
CA TYR A 486 -12.31 -27.43 -9.58
C TYR A 486 -12.63 -28.45 -10.69
N LEU A 487 -13.88 -28.47 -11.18
CA LEU A 487 -14.32 -29.42 -12.22
C LEU A 487 -13.49 -29.38 -13.51
N PRO A 488 -13.16 -28.20 -14.08
CA PRO A 488 -12.34 -28.15 -15.31
C PRO A 488 -10.90 -28.66 -15.13
N ASN A 489 -10.40 -28.74 -13.90
CA ASN A 489 -9.03 -29.20 -13.61
C ASN A 489 -8.96 -30.68 -13.23
N PHE A 490 -10.07 -31.26 -12.76
CA PHE A 490 -10.21 -32.69 -12.47
C PHE A 490 -11.35 -33.26 -13.31
N LEU A 491 -11.04 -33.63 -14.55
CA LEU A 491 -12.03 -34.18 -15.50
C LEU A 491 -12.38 -35.63 -15.17
N ASN A 492 -11.45 -36.38 -14.58
CA ASN A 492 -11.67 -37.75 -14.17
C ASN A 492 -12.53 -37.79 -12.89
N GLU A 493 -13.70 -38.41 -12.98
CA GLU A 493 -14.62 -38.59 -11.83
C GLU A 493 -14.03 -39.47 -10.72
N ASN A 494 -13.00 -40.24 -11.04
CA ASN A 494 -12.30 -41.04 -10.05
C ASN A 494 -11.25 -40.25 -9.26
N GLU A 495 -10.89 -39.04 -9.69
CA GLU A 495 -9.86 -38.21 -9.05
C GLU A 495 -10.44 -37.00 -8.30
N ARG A 496 -11.76 -36.79 -8.40
CA ARG A 496 -12.43 -35.59 -7.88
C ARG A 496 -13.50 -35.94 -6.86
N GLU A 497 -13.60 -35.13 -5.82
CA GLU A 497 -14.65 -35.21 -4.83
C GLU A 497 -15.92 -34.49 -5.33
N SER A 498 -17.10 -35.01 -4.97
CA SER A 498 -18.39 -34.40 -5.28
C SER A 498 -18.66 -33.16 -4.43
N LEU A 499 -19.40 -32.18 -4.97
CA LEU A 499 -19.79 -30.99 -4.21
C LEU A 499 -20.63 -31.36 -2.99
N GLU A 500 -21.48 -32.38 -3.12
CA GLU A 500 -22.31 -32.92 -2.04
C GLU A 500 -21.44 -33.42 -0.87
N ASN A 501 -20.37 -34.16 -1.16
CA ASN A 501 -19.44 -34.65 -0.14
C ASN A 501 -18.62 -33.52 0.47
N ILE A 502 -18.11 -32.57 -0.34
CA ILE A 502 -17.41 -31.37 0.17
C ILE A 502 -18.29 -30.60 1.17
N ILE A 503 -19.57 -30.38 0.83
CA ILE A 503 -20.54 -29.74 1.72
C ILE A 503 -20.78 -30.58 2.97
N ARG A 504 -20.86 -31.90 2.84
CA ARG A 504 -21.01 -32.83 3.97
C ARG A 504 -19.81 -32.74 4.92
N TYR A 505 -18.58 -32.65 4.42
CA TYR A 505 -17.38 -32.52 5.25
C TYR A 505 -17.35 -31.19 6.00
N LEU A 506 -17.67 -30.08 5.34
CA LEU A 506 -17.83 -28.77 6.01
C LEU A 506 -18.91 -28.79 7.11
N LYS A 507 -20.04 -29.49 6.87
CA LYS A 507 -21.08 -29.66 7.89
C LYS A 507 -20.61 -30.53 9.06
N ASN A 508 -19.88 -31.61 8.80
CA ASN A 508 -19.32 -32.48 9.84
C ASN A 508 -18.32 -31.72 10.71
N GLU A 509 -17.45 -30.92 10.08
CA GLU A 509 -16.51 -30.01 10.72
C GLU A 509 -17.25 -29.03 11.64
N LYS A 510 -18.24 -28.31 11.11
CA LYS A 510 -19.01 -27.33 11.87
C LYS A 510 -19.70 -27.95 13.09
N ASN A 511 -20.24 -29.15 12.93
CA ASN A 511 -20.92 -29.89 13.99
C ASN A 511 -19.94 -30.55 14.98
N GLY A 512 -18.63 -30.36 14.82
CA GLY A 512 -17.61 -30.89 15.73
C GLY A 512 -17.44 -32.41 15.66
N LYS A 513 -17.91 -33.08 14.60
CA LYS A 513 -17.79 -34.53 14.46
C LYS A 513 -16.33 -34.99 14.35
N ASN A 514 -15.45 -34.10 13.88
CA ASN A 514 -14.01 -34.35 13.72
C ASN A 514 -13.21 -34.13 15.02
N GLY A 515 -13.87 -33.75 16.12
CA GLY A 515 -13.21 -33.49 17.40
C GLY A 515 -12.26 -32.29 17.32
N LYS A 516 -10.96 -32.54 17.45
CA LYS A 516 -9.89 -31.52 17.34
C LYS A 516 -9.27 -31.44 15.94
N ASN A 517 -9.69 -32.29 15.02
CA ASN A 517 -9.26 -32.24 13.63
C ASN A 517 -10.15 -31.25 12.87
N HIS A 518 -9.59 -30.64 11.82
CA HIS A 518 -10.27 -29.56 11.10
C HIS A 518 -10.22 -29.73 9.59
N TYR A 519 -11.37 -29.61 8.92
CA TYR A 519 -11.49 -29.57 7.45
C TYR A 519 -11.60 -28.12 6.96
N TYR A 520 -10.76 -27.71 6.00
CA TYR A 520 -10.71 -26.34 5.49
C TYR A 520 -10.76 -26.25 3.97
N ILE A 521 -11.46 -25.22 3.50
CA ILE A 521 -11.41 -24.76 2.11
C ILE A 521 -11.07 -23.28 2.11
N LEU A 522 -10.05 -22.90 1.34
CA LEU A 522 -9.63 -21.52 1.13
C LEU A 522 -9.69 -21.19 -0.35
N ILE A 523 -10.46 -20.17 -0.71
CA ILE A 523 -10.69 -19.77 -2.10
C ILE A 523 -10.00 -18.43 -2.36
N ALA A 524 -9.25 -18.34 -3.47
CA ALA A 524 -8.66 -17.12 -3.96
C ALA A 524 -9.59 -16.45 -4.98
N THR A 525 -9.85 -15.15 -4.80
CA THR A 525 -10.57 -14.32 -5.78
C THR A 525 -9.74 -13.12 -6.22
N ILE A 526 -9.97 -12.69 -7.45
CA ILE A 526 -9.44 -11.45 -8.01
C ILE A 526 -10.65 -10.67 -8.55
N ASP A 527 -10.94 -9.52 -7.95
CA ASP A 527 -12.13 -8.70 -8.27
C ASP A 527 -13.42 -9.54 -8.34
N ASP A 528 -13.64 -10.34 -7.29
CA ASP A 528 -14.75 -11.28 -7.14
C ASP A 528 -14.78 -12.45 -8.16
N GLU A 529 -13.88 -12.51 -9.13
CA GLU A 529 -13.67 -13.72 -9.94
C GLU A 529 -12.92 -14.77 -9.13
N VAL A 530 -13.47 -15.97 -8.99
CA VAL A 530 -12.75 -17.11 -8.42
C VAL A 530 -11.58 -17.49 -9.32
N VAL A 531 -10.35 -17.47 -8.79
CA VAL A 531 -9.13 -17.74 -9.57
C VAL A 531 -8.39 -19.00 -9.15
N GLY A 532 -8.64 -19.49 -7.93
CA GLY A 532 -8.03 -20.70 -7.40
C GLY A 532 -8.59 -21.08 -6.04
N GLY A 533 -8.14 -22.20 -5.51
CA GLY A 533 -8.50 -22.64 -4.16
C GLY A 533 -7.68 -23.84 -3.71
N ILE A 534 -7.70 -24.08 -2.40
CA ILE A 534 -7.05 -25.20 -1.73
C ILE A 534 -8.02 -25.86 -0.74
N ILE A 535 -8.07 -27.19 -0.75
CA ILE A 535 -8.82 -28.05 0.19
C ILE A 535 -7.80 -28.80 1.02
N ALA A 536 -7.98 -28.79 2.34
CA ALA A 536 -6.97 -29.26 3.27
C ALA A 536 -7.54 -29.68 4.64
N ASP A 537 -6.87 -30.63 5.27
CA ASP A 537 -7.24 -31.15 6.59
C ASP A 537 -6.12 -30.96 7.61
N TYR A 538 -6.49 -30.68 8.85
CA TYR A 538 -5.60 -30.61 9.99
C TYR A 538 -5.89 -31.74 10.97
N PHE A 539 -4.84 -32.47 11.35
CA PHE A 539 -4.87 -33.58 12.28
C PHE A 539 -4.12 -33.20 13.56
N SER A 540 -4.88 -32.85 14.59
CA SER A 540 -4.35 -32.43 15.89
C SER A 540 -3.50 -33.51 16.56
N GLU A 541 -3.87 -34.77 16.44
CA GLU A 541 -3.19 -35.85 17.17
C GLU A 541 -1.70 -36.00 16.80
N ILE A 542 -1.36 -35.67 15.56
CA ILE A 542 0.01 -35.67 15.04
C ILE A 542 0.51 -34.26 14.70
N ASN A 543 -0.24 -33.22 15.10
CA ASN A 543 0.01 -31.82 14.79
C ASN A 543 0.47 -31.59 13.34
N SER A 544 -0.25 -32.19 12.40
CA SER A 544 0.10 -32.19 10.98
C SER A 544 -1.13 -31.91 10.13
N GLY A 545 -0.94 -31.57 8.86
CA GLY A 545 -2.04 -31.37 7.92
C GLY A 545 -1.80 -32.05 6.59
N VAL A 546 -2.78 -32.03 5.71
CA VAL A 546 -2.68 -32.54 4.33
C VAL A 546 -3.30 -31.53 3.37
N PHE A 547 -2.68 -31.34 2.20
CA PHE A 547 -3.33 -30.65 1.09
C PHE A 547 -3.83 -31.69 0.10
N GLU A 548 -5.15 -31.80 -0.03
CA GLU A 548 -5.79 -32.77 -0.92
C GLU A 548 -5.88 -32.21 -2.34
N TYR A 549 -6.34 -30.96 -2.45
CA TYR A 549 -6.55 -30.32 -3.73
C TYR A 549 -5.98 -28.92 -3.71
N LEU A 550 -5.17 -28.59 -4.72
CA LEU A 550 -4.72 -27.22 -4.99
C LEU A 550 -4.91 -26.93 -6.48
N VAL A 551 -5.73 -25.94 -6.80
CA VAL A 551 -6.02 -25.58 -8.19
C VAL A 551 -5.98 -24.07 -8.41
N VAL A 552 -5.41 -23.68 -9.53
CA VAL A 552 -5.45 -22.31 -10.06
C VAL A 552 -5.90 -22.37 -11.52
N LYS A 553 -6.86 -21.52 -11.90
CA LYS A 553 -7.33 -21.35 -13.29
C LYS A 553 -6.14 -21.12 -14.22
N ASN A 554 -6.15 -21.77 -15.39
CA ASN A 554 -5.02 -21.75 -16.35
C ASN A 554 -4.49 -20.33 -16.65
N LYS A 555 -5.37 -19.37 -16.91
CA LYS A 555 -4.99 -17.97 -17.22
C LYS A 555 -4.31 -17.22 -16.07
N TYR A 556 -4.40 -17.73 -14.84
CA TYR A 556 -3.82 -17.14 -13.64
C TYR A 556 -2.64 -17.95 -13.07
N ARG A 557 -2.19 -19.00 -13.74
CA ARG A 557 -0.99 -19.76 -13.36
C ARG A 557 0.28 -18.94 -13.57
N ARG A 558 1.35 -19.30 -12.85
CA ARG A 558 2.64 -18.58 -12.79
C ARG A 558 2.56 -17.15 -12.25
N LYS A 559 1.44 -16.75 -11.64
CA LYS A 559 1.25 -15.47 -10.92
C LYS A 559 1.36 -15.62 -9.39
N GLN A 560 2.11 -16.61 -8.91
CA GLN A 560 2.32 -16.95 -7.47
C GLN A 560 1.05 -17.26 -6.63
N ILE A 561 -0.15 -17.30 -7.23
CA ILE A 561 -1.41 -17.56 -6.50
C ILE A 561 -1.38 -18.90 -5.74
N GLY A 562 -0.84 -19.96 -6.36
CA GLY A 562 -0.71 -21.27 -5.72
C GLY A 562 0.20 -21.25 -4.49
N SER A 563 1.35 -20.57 -4.58
CA SER A 563 2.27 -20.39 -3.45
C SER A 563 1.63 -19.61 -2.30
N ARG A 564 0.86 -18.56 -2.61
CA ARG A 564 0.13 -17.78 -1.61
C ARG A 564 -1.00 -18.59 -0.95
N LEU A 565 -1.74 -19.41 -1.70
CA LEU A 565 -2.75 -20.32 -1.13
C LEU A 565 -2.12 -21.30 -0.12
N VAL A 566 -0.95 -21.85 -0.45
CA VAL A 566 -0.19 -22.73 0.45
C VAL A 566 0.23 -21.99 1.73
N GLU A 567 0.78 -20.78 1.60
CA GLU A 567 1.21 -19.98 2.76
C GLU A 567 0.04 -19.60 3.67
N GLU A 568 -1.07 -19.14 3.09
CA GLU A 568 -2.26 -18.79 3.85
C GLU A 568 -2.88 -20.01 4.56
N MET A 569 -2.89 -21.18 3.92
CA MET A 569 -3.35 -22.40 4.57
C MET A 569 -2.41 -22.82 5.71
N ILE A 570 -1.09 -22.72 5.54
CA ILE A 570 -0.12 -22.94 6.63
C ILE A 570 -0.38 -21.98 7.80
N ASN A 571 -0.74 -20.72 7.53
CA ASN A 571 -1.09 -19.76 8.57
C ASN A 571 -2.38 -20.12 9.31
N ILE A 572 -3.36 -20.74 8.62
CA ILE A 572 -4.55 -21.30 9.26
C ILE A 572 -4.15 -22.45 10.17
N PHE A 573 -3.41 -23.44 9.66
CA PHE A 573 -2.95 -24.59 10.46
C PHE A 573 -2.09 -24.19 11.66
N ASN A 574 -1.23 -23.17 11.53
CA ASN A 574 -0.44 -22.66 12.65
C ASN A 574 -1.30 -22.08 13.78
N LYS A 575 -2.50 -21.56 13.50
CA LYS A 575 -3.42 -21.10 14.54
C LYS A 575 -3.97 -22.27 15.34
N ASP A 576 -4.30 -23.38 14.67
CA ASP A 576 -4.79 -24.59 15.33
C ASP A 576 -3.68 -25.32 16.09
N ALA A 577 -2.49 -25.47 15.48
CA ALA A 577 -1.31 -26.01 16.13
C ALA A 577 -0.96 -25.24 17.41
N LYS A 578 -0.99 -23.90 17.35
CA LYS A 578 -0.74 -23.07 18.52
C LYS A 578 -1.81 -23.25 19.60
N LYS A 579 -3.08 -23.43 19.20
CA LYS A 579 -4.20 -23.63 20.11
C LYS A 579 -4.12 -24.97 20.84
N TYR A 580 -3.68 -26.05 20.17
CA TYR A 580 -3.71 -27.40 20.74
C TYR A 580 -2.36 -27.90 21.27
N HIS A 581 -1.25 -27.36 20.78
CA HIS A 581 0.11 -27.83 21.09
C HIS A 581 1.08 -26.71 21.49
N GLU A 582 0.63 -25.45 21.52
CA GLU A 582 1.46 -24.27 21.84
C GLU A 582 2.68 -24.08 20.93
N ARG A 583 2.69 -24.71 19.76
CA ARG A 583 3.77 -24.63 18.76
C ARG A 583 3.21 -24.56 17.33
N LYS A 584 4.10 -24.42 16.34
CA LYS A 584 3.72 -24.42 14.92
C LYS A 584 3.33 -25.83 14.46
N ILE A 585 2.68 -25.92 13.30
CA ILE A 585 2.43 -27.21 12.64
C ILE A 585 3.76 -27.93 12.37
N ASP A 586 3.80 -29.24 12.61
CA ASP A 586 5.02 -30.02 12.48
C ASP A 586 5.25 -30.45 11.03
N TYR A 587 4.24 -31.06 10.40
CA TYR A 587 4.33 -31.60 9.04
C TYR A 587 3.10 -31.28 8.19
N ILE A 588 3.29 -31.19 6.88
CA ILE A 588 2.20 -31.16 5.91
C ILE A 588 2.43 -32.23 4.87
N PHE A 589 1.41 -33.03 4.60
CA PHE A 589 1.42 -34.11 3.63
C PHE A 589 0.74 -33.68 2.32
N ILE A 590 1.12 -34.32 1.22
CA ILE A 590 0.50 -34.18 -0.10
C ILE A 590 0.54 -35.52 -0.83
N GLU A 591 -0.33 -35.72 -1.79
CA GLU A 591 -0.19 -36.80 -2.79
C GLU A 591 0.35 -36.21 -4.10
N VAL A 592 1.30 -36.90 -4.73
CA VAL A 592 1.92 -36.46 -5.98
C VAL A 592 1.96 -37.60 -6.98
N ASP A 593 1.56 -37.35 -8.22
CA ASP A 593 1.64 -38.34 -9.29
C ASP A 593 3.05 -38.92 -9.52
N LYS A 594 3.14 -40.24 -9.66
CA LYS A 594 4.31 -40.93 -10.21
C LYS A 594 4.46 -40.60 -11.70
N SER A 595 5.70 -40.47 -12.18
CA SER A 595 5.98 -40.20 -13.61
C SER A 595 5.93 -41.46 -14.48
N GLN A 596 5.87 -42.64 -13.87
CA GLN A 596 5.94 -43.93 -14.54
C GLN A 596 4.75 -44.10 -15.50
N ASN A 597 5.03 -44.52 -16.73
CA ASN A 597 4.07 -44.77 -17.82
C ASN A 597 3.41 -43.53 -18.47
N ILE A 598 3.94 -42.32 -18.28
CA ILE A 598 3.38 -41.08 -18.84
C ILE A 598 4.34 -40.45 -19.86
N THR A 599 3.87 -40.28 -21.10
CA THR A 599 4.65 -39.69 -22.21
C THR A 599 4.03 -38.40 -22.74
N GLY A 600 4.86 -37.55 -23.38
CA GLY A 600 4.38 -36.35 -24.09
C GLY A 600 3.91 -35.21 -23.17
N GLU A 601 2.88 -34.48 -23.60
CA GLU A 601 2.39 -33.25 -22.94
C GLU A 601 1.90 -33.48 -21.50
N ILE A 602 1.35 -34.65 -21.21
CA ILE A 602 0.91 -35.04 -19.85
C ILE A 602 2.11 -35.13 -18.91
N ARG A 603 3.26 -35.63 -19.39
CA ARG A 603 4.50 -35.72 -18.60
C ARG A 603 5.02 -34.34 -18.22
N GLU A 604 5.02 -33.38 -19.15
CA GLU A 604 5.44 -32.01 -18.89
C GLU A 604 4.49 -31.29 -17.92
N LYS A 605 3.17 -31.50 -18.03
CA LYS A 605 2.20 -30.96 -17.07
C LYS A 605 2.45 -31.49 -15.66
N LYS A 606 2.66 -32.81 -15.50
CA LYS A 606 2.95 -33.43 -14.19
C LYS A 606 4.32 -33.02 -13.65
N ARG A 607 5.32 -32.86 -14.52
CA ARG A 607 6.62 -32.28 -14.16
C ARG A 607 6.48 -30.90 -13.56
N GLY A 608 5.68 -30.00 -14.16
CA GLY A 608 5.44 -28.68 -13.60
C GLY A 608 4.79 -28.69 -12.22
N VAL A 609 3.94 -29.68 -11.92
CA VAL A 609 3.36 -29.89 -10.58
C VAL A 609 4.42 -30.37 -9.60
N ALA A 610 5.25 -31.33 -10.00
CA ALA A 610 6.38 -31.81 -9.21
C ALA A 610 7.39 -30.68 -8.87
N GLU A 611 7.74 -29.86 -9.86
CA GLU A 611 8.60 -28.68 -9.69
C GLU A 611 7.96 -27.64 -8.75
N PHE A 612 6.65 -27.41 -8.86
CA PHE A 612 5.92 -26.55 -7.93
C PHE A 612 6.05 -27.05 -6.48
N TRP A 613 5.73 -28.31 -6.20
CA TRP A 613 5.82 -28.84 -4.83
C TRP A 613 7.25 -28.85 -4.28
N ASN A 614 8.24 -29.15 -5.12
CA ASN A 614 9.65 -29.04 -4.76
C ASN A 614 10.02 -27.59 -4.37
N SER A 615 9.55 -26.59 -5.13
CA SER A 615 9.74 -25.16 -4.79
C SER A 615 9.09 -24.78 -3.45
N GLN A 616 8.03 -25.50 -3.05
CA GLN A 616 7.34 -25.33 -1.78
C GLN A 616 7.97 -26.15 -0.64
N LYS A 617 9.17 -26.72 -0.86
CA LYS A 617 9.96 -27.51 0.11
C LYS A 617 9.32 -28.84 0.53
N PHE A 618 8.54 -29.46 -0.36
CA PHE A 618 8.06 -30.82 -0.15
C PHE A 618 9.07 -31.86 -0.68
N SER A 619 9.06 -33.05 -0.08
CA SER A 619 9.87 -34.22 -0.45
C SER A 619 9.00 -35.48 -0.43
N ILE A 620 9.37 -36.52 -1.16
CA ILE A 620 8.68 -37.82 -1.18
C ILE A 620 9.18 -38.70 -0.03
N LEU A 621 8.28 -39.44 0.62
CA LEU A 621 8.61 -40.48 1.59
C LEU A 621 9.02 -41.77 0.85
N ASP A 622 10.15 -42.38 1.23
CA ASP A 622 10.68 -43.59 0.58
C ASP A 622 9.94 -44.88 0.97
N PHE A 623 8.70 -45.03 0.51
CA PHE A 623 7.97 -46.30 0.52
C PHE A 623 6.96 -46.35 -0.63
N ASP A 624 6.50 -47.55 -0.97
CA ASP A 624 5.52 -47.75 -2.02
C ASP A 624 4.12 -47.39 -1.50
N TYR A 625 3.77 -46.11 -1.63
CA TYR A 625 2.47 -45.60 -1.20
C TYR A 625 1.33 -46.18 -2.04
N VAL A 626 0.25 -46.55 -1.35
CA VAL A 626 -0.99 -47.09 -1.90
C VAL A 626 -2.14 -46.20 -1.43
N GLN A 627 -2.81 -45.50 -2.34
CA GLN A 627 -3.96 -44.66 -1.99
C GLN A 627 -5.19 -45.54 -1.73
N PRO A 628 -5.90 -45.38 -0.59
CA PRO A 628 -7.17 -46.07 -0.36
C PRO A 628 -8.22 -45.72 -1.42
N SER A 629 -9.20 -46.61 -1.64
CA SER A 629 -10.25 -46.35 -2.63
C SER A 629 -11.16 -45.20 -2.19
N LEU A 630 -11.37 -44.21 -3.05
CA LEU A 630 -12.27 -43.08 -2.78
C LEU A 630 -13.74 -43.51 -2.65
N GLU A 631 -14.11 -44.68 -3.19
CA GLU A 631 -15.44 -45.28 -3.03
C GLU A 631 -15.34 -46.82 -3.01
N PRO A 632 -16.31 -47.54 -2.41
CA PRO A 632 -16.31 -49.01 -2.30
C PRO A 632 -16.23 -49.78 -3.63
N LYS A 633 -16.50 -49.11 -4.77
CA LYS A 633 -16.47 -49.70 -6.12
C LYS A 633 -15.27 -49.25 -6.97
N LYS A 634 -14.38 -48.40 -6.45
CA LYS A 634 -13.22 -47.88 -7.17
C LYS A 634 -11.97 -48.71 -6.85
N GLU A 635 -11.12 -48.92 -7.83
CA GLU A 635 -9.83 -49.61 -7.67
C GLU A 635 -8.86 -48.80 -6.80
N ILE A 636 -7.92 -49.50 -6.16
CA ILE A 636 -6.87 -48.92 -5.32
C ILE A 636 -5.87 -48.16 -6.21
N GLY A 637 -5.43 -46.97 -5.78
CA GLY A 637 -4.47 -46.16 -6.53
C GLY A 637 -3.01 -46.46 -6.19
N GLU A 638 -2.25 -47.02 -7.12
CA GLU A 638 -0.80 -47.29 -6.92
C GLU A 638 0.12 -46.26 -7.63
N ASN A 639 -0.47 -45.25 -8.27
CA ASN A 639 0.22 -44.29 -9.14
C ASN A 639 0.64 -42.99 -8.44
N LEU A 640 0.59 -42.93 -7.10
CA LEU A 640 0.90 -41.73 -6.32
C LEU A 640 2.08 -41.98 -5.36
N TYR A 641 2.85 -40.93 -5.11
CA TYR A 641 3.79 -40.81 -4.01
C TYR A 641 3.14 -40.04 -2.86
N LEU A 642 3.44 -40.43 -1.63
CA LEU A 642 3.15 -39.61 -0.46
C LEU A 642 4.31 -38.63 -0.22
N GLY A 643 4.01 -37.34 -0.34
CA GLY A 643 4.92 -36.25 -0.06
C GLY A 643 4.73 -35.67 1.33
N ILE A 644 5.78 -35.04 1.84
CA ILE A 644 5.82 -34.36 3.15
C ILE A 644 6.65 -33.08 3.06
N ARG A 645 6.22 -32.07 3.82
CA ARG A 645 7.01 -30.88 4.15
C ARG A 645 7.17 -30.80 5.66
N ILE A 646 8.40 -30.62 6.11
CA ILE A 646 8.67 -30.30 7.51
C ILE A 646 8.46 -28.79 7.71
N CYS A 647 7.55 -28.42 8.61
CA CYS A 647 7.17 -27.03 8.86
C CYS A 647 7.79 -26.48 10.16
N ASN A 648 8.04 -27.36 11.14
CA ASN A 648 8.69 -27.00 12.38
C ASN A 648 10.23 -27.13 12.26
N PRO A 649 11.01 -26.03 12.41
CA PRO A 649 12.47 -26.06 12.30
C PRO A 649 13.17 -27.03 13.26
N GLU A 650 12.57 -27.31 14.42
CA GLU A 650 13.14 -28.25 15.41
C GLU A 650 13.16 -29.71 14.93
N LEU A 651 12.51 -30.00 13.80
CA LEU A 651 12.38 -31.34 13.23
C LEU A 651 13.19 -31.53 11.94
N PHE A 652 13.89 -30.50 11.43
CA PHE A 652 14.59 -30.57 10.13
C PHE A 652 15.67 -31.65 10.08
N ASP A 653 16.39 -31.88 11.17
CA ASP A 653 17.47 -32.87 11.25
C ASP A 653 17.02 -34.22 11.84
N LYS A 654 15.71 -34.41 12.09
CA LYS A 654 15.18 -35.64 12.67
C LYS A 654 14.66 -36.60 11.59
N PRO A 655 14.91 -37.92 11.70
CA PRO A 655 14.32 -38.88 10.80
C PRO A 655 12.80 -38.90 10.93
N ILE A 656 12.09 -39.17 9.83
CA ILE A 656 10.63 -39.34 9.86
C ILE A 656 10.30 -40.67 10.54
N GLU A 657 9.57 -40.61 11.66
CA GLU A 657 9.18 -41.79 12.41
C GLU A 657 8.11 -42.60 11.65
N LYS A 658 8.30 -43.93 11.57
CA LYS A 658 7.32 -44.83 10.93
C LYS A 658 5.92 -44.70 11.53
N ASN A 659 5.85 -44.64 12.86
CA ASN A 659 4.58 -44.54 13.59
C ASN A 659 3.84 -43.24 13.28
N LEU A 660 4.55 -42.14 13.01
CA LEU A 660 3.95 -40.89 12.57
C LEU A 660 3.24 -41.08 11.21
N VAL A 661 3.93 -41.70 10.24
CA VAL A 661 3.38 -41.93 8.89
C VAL A 661 2.19 -42.89 8.94
N LYS A 662 2.30 -44.00 9.68
CA LYS A 662 1.19 -44.95 9.90
C LYS A 662 -0.04 -44.27 10.50
N LYS A 663 0.19 -43.40 11.49
CA LYS A 663 -0.88 -42.65 12.15
C LYS A 663 -1.50 -41.60 11.24
N PHE A 664 -0.70 -40.92 10.44
CA PHE A 664 -1.19 -40.05 9.37
C PHE A 664 -2.12 -40.80 8.43
N LEU A 665 -1.72 -41.97 7.93
CA LEU A 665 -2.51 -42.77 6.99
C LEU A 665 -3.88 -43.17 7.57
N THR A 666 -3.91 -43.59 8.84
CA THR A 666 -5.16 -43.90 9.54
C THR A 666 -6.07 -42.69 9.68
N LEU A 667 -5.51 -41.53 10.06
CA LEU A 667 -6.28 -40.30 10.21
C LEU A 667 -6.79 -39.80 8.86
N TYR A 668 -5.96 -39.88 7.82
CA TYR A 668 -6.32 -39.51 6.45
C TYR A 668 -7.45 -40.39 5.92
N ALA A 669 -7.32 -41.72 5.98
CA ALA A 669 -8.38 -42.65 5.60
C ALA A 669 -9.70 -42.39 6.34
N LYS A 670 -9.63 -42.13 7.65
CA LYS A 670 -10.83 -41.91 8.46
C LYS A 670 -11.54 -40.60 8.14
N TYR A 671 -10.80 -39.50 8.09
CA TYR A 671 -11.38 -38.16 8.09
C TYR A 671 -11.49 -37.56 6.69
N ALA A 672 -10.50 -37.77 5.83
CA ALA A 672 -10.52 -37.28 4.45
C ALA A 672 -11.28 -38.24 3.53
N MET A 673 -11.08 -39.56 3.70
CA MET A 673 -11.66 -40.58 2.81
C MET A 673 -12.95 -41.21 3.36
N SER A 674 -13.38 -40.81 4.57
CA SER A 674 -14.59 -41.33 5.24
C SER A 674 -14.63 -42.86 5.42
N ILE A 675 -13.47 -43.49 5.64
CA ILE A 675 -13.37 -44.91 5.93
C ILE A 675 -13.58 -45.12 7.43
N ASP A 676 -14.70 -45.75 7.81
CA ASP A 676 -15.10 -45.91 9.21
C ASP A 676 -14.12 -46.76 10.04
N PHE A 677 -13.55 -47.81 9.42
CA PHE A 677 -12.61 -48.77 10.03
C PHE A 677 -11.31 -48.85 9.19
N PRO A 678 -10.42 -47.84 9.24
CA PRO A 678 -9.20 -47.82 8.45
C PRO A 678 -8.27 -49.02 8.69
N GLU A 679 -8.32 -49.62 9.87
CA GLU A 679 -7.55 -50.81 10.25
C GLU A 679 -7.87 -52.06 9.41
N ASP A 680 -9.09 -52.14 8.87
CA ASP A 680 -9.55 -53.26 8.04
C ASP A 680 -9.37 -52.97 6.54
N ASP A 681 -8.94 -51.75 6.18
CA ASP A 681 -8.77 -51.34 4.78
C ASP A 681 -7.48 -51.92 4.19
N ILE A 682 -7.62 -52.61 3.06
CA ILE A 682 -6.51 -53.33 2.43
C ILE A 682 -5.38 -52.40 1.96
N ALA A 683 -5.67 -51.15 1.57
CA ALA A 683 -4.64 -50.19 1.18
C ALA A 683 -3.86 -49.71 2.41
N ILE A 684 -4.53 -49.49 3.54
CA ILE A 684 -3.87 -49.12 4.80
C ILE A 684 -2.98 -50.25 5.30
N ILE A 685 -3.46 -51.50 5.26
CA ILE A 685 -2.66 -52.68 5.63
C ILE A 685 -1.39 -52.77 4.74
N ARG A 686 -1.53 -52.65 3.42
CA ARG A 686 -0.39 -52.66 2.48
C ARG A 686 0.61 -51.54 2.76
N ASN A 687 0.13 -50.32 3.02
CA ASN A 687 1.02 -49.22 3.38
C ASN A 687 1.80 -49.52 4.66
N TYR A 688 1.16 -50.17 5.65
CA TYR A 688 1.81 -50.53 6.90
C TYR A 688 2.94 -51.55 6.66
N GLU A 689 2.68 -52.57 5.85
CA GLU A 689 3.68 -53.56 5.41
C GLU A 689 4.86 -52.86 4.70
N ASN A 690 4.57 -52.01 3.71
CA ASN A 690 5.59 -51.27 2.94
C ASN A 690 6.44 -50.34 3.83
N ILE A 691 5.86 -49.77 4.89
CA ILE A 691 6.57 -48.96 5.88
C ILE A 691 7.42 -49.83 6.81
N ASP A 692 6.92 -51.00 7.22
CA ASP A 692 7.63 -51.90 8.12
C ASP A 692 8.87 -52.51 7.47
N ASP A 693 8.83 -52.77 6.17
CA ASP A 693 9.96 -53.28 5.38
C ASP A 693 11.15 -52.30 5.28
N LYS A 694 10.92 -51.00 5.49
CA LYS A 694 11.99 -49.98 5.42
C LYS A 694 12.78 -49.93 6.71
N LYS A 695 14.11 -49.81 6.69
CA LYS A 695 14.87 -49.59 7.94
C LYS A 695 14.55 -48.23 8.58
N THR A 696 14.45 -47.20 7.74
CA THR A 696 14.09 -45.81 8.08
C THR A 696 13.33 -45.22 6.89
N ILE A 697 12.45 -44.25 7.13
CA ILE A 697 11.77 -43.53 6.04
C ILE A 697 12.64 -42.35 5.63
N GLU A 698 13.24 -42.44 4.45
CA GLU A 698 14.07 -41.38 3.88
C GLU A 698 13.24 -40.38 3.07
N LEU A 699 13.76 -39.16 2.92
CA LEU A 699 13.18 -38.11 2.09
C LEU A 699 13.87 -38.05 0.73
N LYS A 700 13.10 -38.19 -0.34
CA LYS A 700 13.56 -38.10 -1.72
C LYS A 700 13.07 -36.81 -2.38
N PRO A 701 13.83 -36.18 -3.30
CA PRO A 701 13.33 -35.05 -4.08
C PRO A 701 12.10 -35.43 -4.92
N ILE A 702 11.10 -34.55 -4.99
CA ILE A 702 9.86 -34.80 -5.75
C ILE A 702 10.13 -34.92 -7.26
N ASP A 703 11.09 -34.17 -7.78
CA ASP A 703 11.40 -34.11 -9.21
C ASP A 703 12.34 -35.24 -9.68
N LYS A 704 12.69 -36.19 -8.80
CA LYS A 704 13.69 -37.23 -9.06
C LYS A 704 13.37 -38.03 -10.34
N ASP A 705 12.11 -38.40 -10.54
CA ASP A 705 11.70 -39.23 -11.67
C ASP A 705 11.39 -38.43 -12.95
N PHE A 706 11.50 -37.10 -12.89
CA PHE A 706 11.31 -36.19 -14.02
C PHE A 706 12.63 -35.66 -14.57
N LYS A 707 13.74 -35.81 -13.83
CA LYS A 707 15.09 -35.52 -14.32
C LYS A 707 15.52 -36.63 -15.30
N LYS A 708 15.99 -36.24 -16.48
CA LYS A 708 16.67 -37.19 -17.39
C LYS A 708 17.88 -37.75 -16.64
N GLU A 709 18.04 -39.07 -16.64
CA GLU A 709 19.36 -39.65 -16.44
C GLU A 709 20.26 -39.04 -17.53
N ASN A 710 21.31 -38.33 -17.11
CA ASN A 710 22.29 -37.74 -18.01
C ASN A 710 23.17 -38.82 -18.63
#